data_AF-A0A924DE82-F1
#
_entry.id   AF-A0A924DE82-F1
#
_cell.length_a   1.000
_cell.length_b   1.000
_cell.length_c   1.000
_cell.angle_alpha   90.00
_cell.angle_beta   90.00
_cell.angle_gamma   90.00
#
_symmetry.space_group_name_H-M   'P 1'
#
loop_
_entity.id
_entity.type
_entity.pdbx_description
1 polymer ?
#
loop_
_entity_poly.entity_id
_entity_poly.type
_entity_poly.pdbx_seq_one_letter_code
_entity_poly.pdbx_strand_id
1 'polypeptide(L)'
;MNNALYLRRRNKICLPAPEGISPLPDQYLASLLKNIEGLGFTFSGVLIEACQRLTLEQLSLVYVRLVSDLQEAVGDKRPHKPMYPNFPTQVMEMSRGQLYLNAILHYVTSGRHLPVTEAKERLPILDNVNLKVIELGTLEEFEGLLAQIVGSNTSLSVQDREDVVLFFETYGSGVVRLLPEAIPQKETVAFVASLLMKHTENSTEFIARFCRTGTDILRLAVALSDGDLSLATATRFRSFSRSERGLLLALLERLANPVEEMLRWKGRWIRLGERLHPGEYAKRYPRVAEAFRLLRNDVPVPTFNSQVEKALVALDVIEAMRSLVTRPGELARRLDFLLRLDVATQESVLTSFAETAKSVSTPVLLQVMGHFRYRNALAPIRVFFPKGNLAKAFATANKLPNLSEALCLRLVGICEAALLERFRLLPSLGKVYVDPELVRYLVPFSQRSASKSFRTLVRGSRVPLPKATNVLRFFIWWKNGREQTDIDLSATMFDANFDYKDIISFYNLKGYGGCHSGDIMDAPKGASEFIDVTLQKVKEQKVRFIVMTLNSFSQQPFSELPECFAGWMARQKPESGEIYEPRTVQDRLDLTANTQIAIPLIIDVVSEEVIWCDMALKRNPRWSNHVHGNLKGVNLTLQALVDLKKTNLHELLSLHAVARGEKVASPELAETVFSVKSGLPFRHEEIASGYLV
;
A
#
# COMPACT_ATOMS: atom_id res chain seq x y z
N MET A 1 8.41 24.81 -1.37
CA MET A 1 8.46 23.56 -0.59
C MET A 1 7.06 23.16 -0.17
N ASN A 2 6.73 21.86 -0.17
CA ASN A 2 5.38 21.38 0.16
C ASN A 2 5.37 20.70 1.54
N ASN A 3 4.96 21.44 2.58
CA ASN A 3 4.85 20.92 3.94
C ASN A 3 3.78 19.82 4.08
N ALA A 4 2.72 19.80 3.26
CA ALA A 4 1.71 18.74 3.30
C ALA A 4 2.32 17.36 2.94
N LEU A 5 3.18 17.32 1.91
CA LEU A 5 3.93 16.11 1.56
C LEU A 5 4.87 15.70 2.69
N TYR A 6 5.60 16.66 3.26
CA TYR A 6 6.59 16.36 4.30
C TYR A 6 5.95 15.84 5.59
N LEU A 7 4.83 16.45 5.98
CA LEU A 7 4.02 16.07 7.13
C LEU A 7 3.48 14.65 6.96
N ARG A 8 2.89 14.34 5.80
CA ARG A 8 2.37 12.99 5.54
C ARG A 8 3.48 11.92 5.57
N ARG A 9 4.67 12.20 5.02
CA ARG A 9 5.74 11.20 4.91
C ARG A 9 6.59 11.03 6.16
N ARG A 10 6.82 12.10 6.92
CA ARG A 10 7.79 12.10 8.04
C ARG A 10 7.25 12.70 9.32
N ASN A 11 6.00 13.18 9.33
CA ASN A 11 5.44 13.99 10.40
C ASN A 11 6.33 15.20 10.73
N LYS A 12 6.87 15.83 9.67
CA LYS A 12 7.79 16.97 9.75
C LYS A 12 7.26 18.17 8.97
N ILE A 13 7.61 19.36 9.42
CA ILE A 13 7.43 20.60 8.65
C ILE A 13 8.73 21.39 8.62
N CYS A 14 8.92 22.16 7.55
CA CYS A 14 9.95 23.19 7.50
C CYS A 14 9.32 24.55 7.79
N LEU A 15 10.03 25.36 8.57
CA LEU A 15 9.67 26.74 8.82
C LEU A 15 10.34 27.66 7.79
N PRO A 16 9.75 28.84 7.52
CA PRO A 16 10.46 29.89 6.80
C PRO A 16 11.71 30.35 7.58
N ALA A 17 12.62 31.05 6.91
CA ALA A 17 13.74 31.69 7.58
C ALA A 17 13.20 32.67 8.64
N PRO A 18 13.69 32.62 9.89
CA PRO A 18 13.16 33.44 10.96
C PRO A 18 13.47 34.92 10.70
N GLU A 19 12.43 35.75 10.74
CA GLU A 19 12.54 37.23 10.66
C GLU A 19 12.30 37.89 12.02
N GLY A 20 11.96 37.11 13.05
CA GLY A 20 11.70 37.60 14.39
C GLY A 20 12.98 38.10 15.07
N ILE A 21 12.98 39.36 15.48
CA ILE A 21 14.06 39.99 16.25
C ILE A 21 13.93 39.69 17.75
N SER A 22 12.74 39.32 18.21
CA SER A 22 12.43 38.94 19.59
C SER A 22 11.48 37.74 19.62
N PRO A 23 11.47 36.94 20.71
CA PRO A 23 10.57 35.81 20.82
C PRO A 23 9.09 36.23 20.71
N LEU A 24 8.31 35.45 19.97
CA LEU A 24 6.87 35.62 19.92
C LEU A 24 6.24 35.43 21.31
N PRO A 25 5.22 36.24 21.68
CA PRO A 25 4.46 36.01 22.90
C PRO A 25 3.86 34.60 22.94
N ASP A 26 4.01 33.93 24.10
CA ASP A 26 3.64 32.51 24.29
C ASP A 26 2.18 32.20 23.92
N GLN A 27 1.27 33.17 24.08
CA GLN A 27 -0.15 33.01 23.79
C GLN A 27 -0.43 32.55 22.34
N TYR A 28 0.38 32.98 21.37
CA TYR A 28 0.16 32.62 19.96
C TYR A 28 0.52 31.15 19.71
N LEU A 29 1.65 30.71 20.24
CA LEU A 29 2.08 29.32 20.10
C LEU A 29 1.22 28.38 20.93
N ALA A 30 0.82 28.78 22.15
CA ALA A 30 -0.13 28.03 22.96
C ALA A 30 -1.48 27.84 22.25
N SER A 31 -1.99 28.89 21.60
CA SER A 31 -3.24 28.82 20.81
C SER A 31 -3.10 27.86 19.62
N LEU A 32 -1.99 27.94 18.88
CA LEU A 32 -1.69 27.01 17.79
C LEU A 32 -1.67 25.56 18.29
N LEU A 33 -0.90 25.29 19.36
CA LEU A 33 -0.76 23.96 19.94
C LEU A 33 -2.12 23.41 20.40
N LYS A 34 -2.96 24.26 21.02
CA LYS A 34 -4.30 23.85 21.46
C LYS A 34 -5.21 23.49 20.28
N ASN A 35 -5.11 24.20 19.16
CA ASN A 35 -5.92 23.92 17.98
C ASN A 35 -5.51 22.61 17.31
N ILE A 36 -4.20 22.33 17.18
CA ILE A 36 -3.74 21.06 16.60
C ILE A 36 -3.88 19.87 17.58
N GLU A 37 -3.92 20.13 18.90
CA GLU A 37 -4.26 19.12 19.91
C GLU A 37 -5.65 18.51 19.64
N GLY A 38 -6.62 19.34 19.25
CA GLY A 38 -7.96 18.90 18.84
C GLY A 38 -7.95 17.98 17.61
N LEU A 39 -6.90 18.04 16.80
CA LEU A 39 -6.69 17.16 15.65
C LEU A 39 -5.83 15.93 15.98
N GLY A 40 -5.35 15.80 17.23
CA GLY A 40 -4.51 14.70 17.69
C GLY A 40 -3.01 14.90 17.48
N PHE A 41 -2.54 16.14 17.32
CA PHE A 41 -1.14 16.47 17.07
C PHE A 41 -0.55 17.42 18.12
N THR A 42 0.77 17.46 18.20
CA THR A 42 1.54 18.44 18.96
C THR A 42 2.88 18.70 18.26
N PHE A 43 3.65 19.68 18.70
CA PHE A 43 5.01 19.92 18.21
C PHE A 43 6.05 19.29 19.14
N SER A 44 7.21 18.95 18.58
CA SER A 44 8.39 18.66 19.38
C SER A 44 8.95 19.94 20.01
N GLY A 45 9.74 19.80 21.08
CA GLY A 45 10.37 20.94 21.76
C GLY A 45 11.22 21.80 20.81
N VAL A 46 11.96 21.14 19.90
CA VAL A 46 12.79 21.82 18.89
C VAL A 46 11.93 22.66 17.93
N LEU A 47 10.79 22.13 17.50
CA LEU A 47 9.88 22.87 16.62
C LEU A 47 9.21 24.05 17.34
N ILE A 48 8.86 23.88 18.63
CA ILE A 48 8.34 24.95 19.49
C ILE A 48 9.34 26.10 19.59
N GLU A 49 10.60 25.81 19.94
CA GLU A 49 11.68 26.80 20.04
C GLU A 49 11.94 27.50 18.70
N ALA A 50 11.88 26.76 17.59
CA ALA A 50 12.07 27.34 16.26
C ALA A 50 10.90 28.27 15.88
N CYS A 51 9.66 27.91 16.21
CA CYS A 51 8.49 28.76 15.98
C CYS A 51 8.54 30.06 16.77
N GLN A 52 9.14 30.08 17.97
CA GLN A 52 9.27 31.31 18.77
C GLN A 52 10.11 32.39 18.08
N ARG A 53 10.95 32.04 17.10
CA ARG A 53 11.80 32.98 16.35
C ARG A 53 11.13 33.56 15.10
N LEU A 54 9.91 33.16 14.80
CA LEU A 54 9.15 33.70 13.67
C LEU A 54 8.49 35.03 14.02
N THR A 55 8.07 35.81 13.02
CA THR A 55 7.09 36.90 13.25
C THR A 55 5.67 36.34 13.36
N LEU A 56 4.71 37.16 13.79
CA LEU A 56 3.31 36.75 13.88
C LEU A 56 2.74 36.43 12.50
N GLU A 57 3.13 37.18 11.47
CA GLU A 57 2.72 36.95 10.08
C GLU A 57 3.26 35.61 9.57
N GLN A 58 4.54 35.32 9.83
CA GLN A 58 5.18 34.05 9.47
C GLN A 58 4.50 32.86 10.16
N LEU A 59 4.26 32.95 11.48
CA LEU A 59 3.57 31.91 12.23
C LEU A 59 2.13 31.71 11.74
N SER A 60 1.42 32.80 11.43
CA SER A 60 0.05 32.75 10.94
C SER A 60 -0.05 32.02 9.59
N LEU A 61 0.90 32.25 8.68
CA LEU A 61 0.94 31.55 7.39
C LEU A 61 1.21 30.04 7.57
N VAL A 62 2.12 29.69 8.48
CA VAL A 62 2.39 28.29 8.84
C VAL A 62 1.14 27.65 9.44
N TYR A 63 0.49 28.34 10.39
CA TYR A 63 -0.72 27.89 11.08
C TYR A 63 -1.86 27.55 10.12
N VAL A 64 -2.24 28.50 9.25
CA VAL A 64 -3.38 28.31 8.34
C VAL A 64 -3.19 27.10 7.42
N ARG A 65 -1.97 26.93 6.89
CA ARG A 65 -1.65 25.79 6.02
C ARG A 65 -1.60 24.49 6.81
N LEU A 66 -0.90 24.48 7.95
CA LEU A 66 -0.76 23.30 8.79
C LEU A 66 -2.12 22.77 9.28
N VAL A 67 -2.98 23.64 9.82
CA VAL A 67 -4.31 23.22 10.29
C VAL A 67 -5.11 22.64 9.14
N SER A 68 -5.10 23.31 7.98
CA SER A 68 -5.77 22.79 6.78
C SER A 68 -5.25 21.40 6.37
N ASP A 69 -3.94 21.19 6.39
CA ASP A 69 -3.33 19.90 6.04
C ASP A 69 -3.67 18.81 7.07
N LEU A 70 -3.65 19.14 8.36
CA LEU A 70 -4.02 18.23 9.45
C LEU A 70 -5.49 17.86 9.40
N GLN A 71 -6.39 18.83 9.22
CA GLN A 71 -7.82 18.58 9.08
C GLN A 71 -8.13 17.68 7.88
N GLU A 72 -7.45 17.87 6.75
CA GLU A 72 -7.59 16.96 5.62
C GLU A 72 -7.06 15.57 5.98
N ALA A 73 -5.89 15.45 6.62
CA ALA A 73 -5.30 14.18 7.01
C ALA A 73 -6.22 13.35 7.91
N VAL A 74 -6.92 13.99 8.85
CA VAL A 74 -7.85 13.33 9.78
C VAL A 74 -9.31 13.43 9.38
N GLY A 75 -9.65 13.91 8.18
CA GLY A 75 -11.03 13.98 7.67
C GLY A 75 -11.94 15.06 8.27
N ASP A 76 -11.41 15.97 9.11
CA ASP A 76 -12.17 17.00 9.85
C ASP A 76 -12.70 18.15 8.99
N LYS A 77 -12.30 18.24 7.71
CA LYS A 77 -12.82 19.27 6.79
C LYS A 77 -14.28 19.07 6.38
N ARG A 78 -14.93 17.98 6.81
CA ARG A 78 -16.23 17.55 6.32
C ARG A 78 -17.29 17.57 7.43
N PRO A 79 -18.53 18.00 7.14
CA PRO A 79 -19.61 18.04 8.14
C PRO A 79 -20.19 16.64 8.36
N HIS A 80 -19.60 15.86 9.25
CA HIS A 80 -20.04 14.50 9.58
C HIS A 80 -21.42 14.49 10.26
N LYS A 81 -22.47 14.15 9.49
CA LYS A 81 -23.86 14.11 9.97
C LYS A 81 -24.49 12.75 9.65
N PRO A 82 -24.63 11.86 10.64
CA PRO A 82 -25.32 10.58 10.44
C PRO A 82 -26.85 10.76 10.38
N MET A 83 -27.55 9.70 9.95
CA MET A 83 -29.02 9.63 9.94
C MET A 83 -29.64 9.90 11.33
N TYR A 84 -28.97 9.43 12.40
CA TYR A 84 -29.41 9.64 13.79
C TYR A 84 -28.46 10.60 14.53
N PRO A 85 -28.86 11.87 14.76
CA PRO A 85 -27.98 12.92 15.31
C PRO A 85 -27.42 12.65 16.71
N ASN A 86 -28.07 11.78 17.50
CA ASN A 86 -27.68 11.44 18.87
C ASN A 86 -27.04 10.03 18.95
N PHE A 87 -26.39 9.58 17.87
CA PHE A 87 -25.61 8.35 17.85
C PHE A 87 -24.48 8.38 18.91
N PRO A 88 -24.16 7.25 19.59
CA PRO A 88 -24.77 5.92 19.43
C PRO A 88 -26.02 5.67 20.30
N THR A 89 -26.17 6.41 21.39
CA THR A 89 -27.25 6.21 22.39
C THR A 89 -28.64 6.14 21.76
N GLN A 90 -28.96 7.04 20.82
CA GLN A 90 -30.26 7.07 20.15
C GLN A 90 -30.63 5.74 19.48
N VAL A 91 -29.70 5.11 18.77
CA VAL A 91 -29.96 3.85 18.06
C VAL A 91 -30.05 2.69 19.06
N MET A 92 -29.20 2.71 20.09
CA MET A 92 -29.18 1.69 21.13
C MET A 92 -30.51 1.64 21.92
N GLU A 93 -31.08 2.80 22.24
CA GLU A 93 -32.35 2.91 22.99
C GLU A 93 -33.60 2.65 22.13
N MET A 94 -33.56 2.98 20.84
CA MET A 94 -34.72 2.87 19.95
C MET A 94 -35.19 1.42 19.76
N SER A 95 -36.50 1.15 19.75
CA SER A 95 -36.99 -0.23 19.53
C SER A 95 -36.66 -0.74 18.12
N ARG A 96 -36.53 -2.07 17.95
CA ARG A 96 -36.34 -2.68 16.62
C ARG A 96 -37.46 -2.32 15.64
N GLY A 97 -38.71 -2.23 16.12
CA GLY A 97 -39.86 -1.84 15.31
C GLY A 97 -39.75 -0.40 14.80
N GLN A 98 -39.31 0.53 15.64
CA GLN A 98 -39.11 1.93 15.20
C GLN A 98 -37.96 2.05 14.20
N LEU A 99 -36.83 1.37 14.44
CA LEU A 99 -35.72 1.33 13.48
C LEU A 99 -36.17 0.77 12.12
N TYR A 100 -36.96 -0.30 12.14
CA TYR A 100 -37.52 -0.90 10.93
C TYR A 100 -38.45 0.08 10.19
N LEU A 101 -39.38 0.73 10.88
CA LEU A 101 -40.28 1.71 10.27
C LEU A 101 -39.52 2.91 9.67
N ASN A 102 -38.53 3.43 10.39
CA ASN A 102 -37.67 4.50 9.90
C ASN A 102 -36.95 4.10 8.60
N ALA A 103 -36.39 2.89 8.56
CA ALA A 103 -35.72 2.36 7.38
C ALA A 103 -36.69 2.20 6.20
N ILE A 104 -37.87 1.60 6.42
CA ILE A 104 -38.89 1.47 5.36
C ILE A 104 -39.30 2.84 4.81
N LEU A 105 -39.58 3.82 5.67
CA LEU A 105 -39.93 5.19 5.24
C LEU A 105 -38.79 5.86 4.46
N HIS A 106 -37.55 5.67 4.90
CA HIS A 106 -36.37 6.16 4.18
C HIS A 106 -36.30 5.56 2.76
N TYR A 107 -36.45 4.24 2.62
CA TYR A 107 -36.34 3.55 1.34
C TYR A 107 -37.48 3.84 0.38
N VAL A 108 -38.74 3.84 0.84
CA VAL A 108 -39.90 4.13 -0.04
C VAL A 108 -39.91 5.58 -0.54
N THR A 109 -39.19 6.48 0.14
CA THR A 109 -39.00 7.87 -0.29
C THR A 109 -37.68 8.10 -1.03
N SER A 110 -36.96 7.03 -1.39
CA SER A 110 -35.66 7.08 -2.06
C SER A 110 -34.64 7.96 -1.32
N GLY A 111 -34.60 7.81 0.00
CA GLY A 111 -33.67 8.50 0.88
C GLY A 111 -34.07 9.91 1.32
N ARG A 112 -35.21 10.44 0.83
CA ARG A 112 -35.63 11.83 1.14
C ARG A 112 -36.16 12.01 2.55
N HIS A 113 -36.72 10.96 3.15
CA HIS A 113 -37.20 11.00 4.52
C HIS A 113 -36.09 10.57 5.49
N LEU A 114 -35.69 11.48 6.38
CA LEU A 114 -34.82 11.18 7.51
C LEU A 114 -35.61 11.37 8.82
N PRO A 115 -35.39 10.51 9.84
CA PRO A 115 -36.01 10.68 11.14
C PRO A 115 -35.66 12.04 11.74
N VAL A 116 -36.68 12.80 12.15
CA VAL A 116 -36.47 14.09 12.81
C VAL A 116 -36.18 13.84 14.29
N THR A 117 -35.01 14.23 14.75
CA THR A 117 -34.66 14.21 16.18
C THR A 117 -33.78 15.40 16.48
N GLU A 118 -34.09 16.11 17.57
CA GLU A 118 -33.28 17.23 18.04
C GLU A 118 -31.91 16.73 18.51
N ALA A 119 -30.84 17.37 18.03
CA ALA A 119 -29.49 17.06 18.45
C ALA A 119 -29.26 17.57 19.87
N LYS A 120 -28.86 16.68 20.77
CA LYS A 120 -28.51 17.02 22.16
C LYS A 120 -27.11 17.60 22.22
N GLU A 121 -26.88 18.48 23.18
CA GLU A 121 -25.54 18.96 23.51
C GLU A 121 -24.67 17.80 24.00
N ARG A 122 -23.43 17.73 23.50
CA ARG A 122 -22.48 16.66 23.83
C ARG A 122 -21.49 17.15 24.88
N LEU A 123 -21.09 16.25 25.77
CA LEU A 123 -20.01 16.53 26.71
C LEU A 123 -18.71 16.79 25.94
N PRO A 124 -17.79 17.64 26.43
CA PRO A 124 -16.45 17.76 25.87
C PRO A 124 -15.74 16.40 25.80
N ILE A 125 -14.76 16.26 24.90
CA ILE A 125 -13.99 15.02 24.78
C ILE A 125 -13.30 14.68 26.11
N LEU A 126 -13.53 13.45 26.60
CA LEU A 126 -12.97 12.94 27.86
C LEU A 126 -11.93 11.83 27.65
N ASP A 127 -11.65 11.48 26.39
CA ASP A 127 -10.67 10.49 25.99
C ASP A 127 -9.24 11.02 26.19
N ASN A 128 -8.38 10.19 26.79
CA ASN A 128 -6.96 10.51 26.85
C ASN A 128 -6.22 9.89 25.66
N VAL A 129 -5.78 10.74 24.72
CA VAL A 129 -5.14 10.30 23.48
C VAL A 129 -3.68 10.75 23.43
N ASN A 130 -2.80 9.82 23.05
CA ASN A 130 -1.41 10.12 22.74
C ASN A 130 -1.33 10.95 21.45
N LEU A 131 -0.81 12.17 21.57
CA LEU A 131 -0.66 13.08 20.44
C LEU A 131 0.49 12.66 19.52
N LYS A 132 0.30 12.86 18.23
CA LYS A 132 1.32 12.67 17.20
C LYS A 132 2.26 13.88 17.20
N VAL A 133 3.54 13.67 17.47
CA VAL A 133 4.55 14.73 17.56
C VAL A 133 5.06 15.11 16.17
N ILE A 134 4.81 16.35 15.76
CA ILE A 134 5.33 16.95 14.54
C ILE A 134 6.72 17.50 14.82
N GLU A 135 7.68 17.07 14.02
CA GLU A 135 9.09 17.41 14.17
C GLU A 135 9.49 18.57 13.24
N LEU A 136 10.56 19.29 13.61
CA LEU A 136 11.21 20.23 12.71
C LEU A 136 11.99 19.44 11.65
N GLY A 137 11.83 19.80 10.38
CA GLY A 137 12.57 19.23 9.27
C GLY A 137 13.42 20.25 8.52
N THR A 138 14.33 19.76 7.68
CA THR A 138 15.19 20.58 6.81
C THR A 138 14.82 20.44 5.34
N LEU A 139 15.27 21.41 4.52
CA LEU A 139 15.14 21.34 3.06
C LEU A 139 15.88 20.14 2.47
N GLU A 140 17.06 19.81 3.00
CA GLU A 140 17.86 18.67 2.54
C GLU A 140 17.12 17.33 2.78
N GLU A 141 16.55 17.16 3.97
CA GLU A 141 15.74 15.96 4.28
C GLU A 141 14.52 15.86 3.37
N PHE A 142 13.84 16.98 3.10
CA PHE A 142 12.70 17.03 2.18
C PHE A 142 13.12 16.68 0.75
N GLU A 143 14.20 17.25 0.24
CA GLU A 143 14.73 16.98 -1.09
C GLU A 143 15.19 15.51 -1.24
N GLY A 144 15.75 14.93 -0.18
CA GLY A 144 16.12 13.52 -0.11
C GLY A 144 14.94 12.55 -0.24
N LEU A 145 13.70 12.98 0.00
CA LEU A 145 12.51 12.14 -0.19
C LEU A 145 12.36 11.69 -1.63
N LEU A 146 12.67 12.54 -2.63
CA LEU A 146 12.55 12.16 -4.03
C LEU A 146 13.46 10.96 -4.32
N ALA A 147 14.73 11.04 -3.90
CA ALA A 147 15.71 9.99 -4.09
C ALA A 147 15.26 8.66 -3.44
N GLN A 148 14.67 8.71 -2.24
CA GLN A 148 14.13 7.54 -1.56
C GLN A 148 12.92 6.94 -2.29
N ILE A 149 11.99 7.78 -2.76
CA ILE A 149 10.79 7.33 -3.47
C ILE A 149 11.18 6.65 -4.79
N VAL A 150 11.98 7.31 -5.64
CA VAL A 150 12.35 6.73 -6.95
C VAL A 150 13.43 5.65 -6.82
N GLY A 151 14.24 5.67 -5.77
CA GLY A 151 15.23 4.64 -5.44
C GLY A 151 14.63 3.36 -4.84
N SER A 152 13.32 3.33 -4.57
CA SER A 152 12.61 2.17 -4.03
C SER A 152 12.74 0.93 -4.93
N ASN A 153 13.07 -0.22 -4.34
CA ASN A 153 13.07 -1.53 -5.01
C ASN A 153 11.66 -2.09 -5.31
N THR A 154 10.62 -1.31 -5.01
CA THR A 154 9.23 -1.74 -5.11
C THR A 154 8.45 -0.80 -6.03
N SER A 155 7.33 -1.27 -6.57
CA SER A 155 6.50 -0.45 -7.46
C SER A 155 5.90 0.75 -6.72
N LEU A 156 5.96 1.94 -7.31
CA LEU A 156 5.31 3.14 -6.78
C LEU A 156 3.79 2.97 -6.64
N SER A 157 3.24 3.44 -5.53
CA SER A 157 1.80 3.65 -5.33
C SER A 157 1.29 4.84 -6.17
N VAL A 158 -0.02 5.06 -6.19
CA VAL A 158 -0.61 6.25 -6.83
C VAL A 158 -0.11 7.53 -6.15
N GLN A 159 -0.06 7.54 -4.82
CA GLN A 159 0.44 8.69 -4.06
C GLN A 159 1.92 8.98 -4.34
N ASP A 160 2.76 7.94 -4.43
CA ASP A 160 4.18 8.12 -4.76
C ASP A 160 4.36 8.78 -6.13
N ARG A 161 3.54 8.43 -7.12
CA ARG A 161 3.60 9.04 -8.45
C ARG A 161 3.22 10.52 -8.42
N GLU A 162 2.17 10.86 -7.68
CA GLU A 162 1.75 12.27 -7.50
C GLU A 162 2.84 13.09 -6.82
N ASP A 163 3.49 12.51 -5.81
CA ASP A 163 4.59 13.17 -5.11
C ASP A 163 5.79 13.41 -6.03
N VAL A 164 6.16 12.41 -6.83
CA VAL A 164 7.24 12.56 -7.83
C VAL A 164 6.87 13.65 -8.84
N VAL A 165 5.63 13.68 -9.36
CA VAL A 165 5.17 14.74 -10.27
C VAL A 165 5.32 16.12 -9.61
N LEU A 166 4.92 16.26 -8.35
CA LEU A 166 5.07 17.51 -7.62
C LEU A 166 6.53 17.98 -7.53
N PHE A 167 7.50 17.08 -7.33
CA PHE A 167 8.92 17.43 -7.37
C PHE A 167 9.33 17.95 -8.75
N PHE A 168 8.91 17.29 -9.82
CA PHE A 168 9.22 17.71 -11.20
C PHE A 168 8.59 19.07 -11.55
N GLU A 169 7.36 19.32 -11.11
CA GLU A 169 6.68 20.60 -11.30
C GLU A 169 7.33 21.72 -10.46
N THR A 170 7.78 21.41 -9.24
CA THR A 170 8.40 22.40 -8.34
C THR A 170 9.82 22.79 -8.77
N TYR A 171 10.63 21.82 -9.18
CA TYR A 171 12.06 22.03 -9.43
C TYR A 171 12.42 22.16 -10.92
N GLY A 172 11.54 21.77 -11.84
CA GLY A 172 11.82 21.76 -13.28
C GLY A 172 13.13 21.04 -13.61
N SER A 173 13.99 21.63 -14.44
CA SER A 173 15.32 21.09 -14.78
C SER A 173 16.22 20.86 -13.57
N GLY A 174 16.02 21.60 -12.47
CA GLY A 174 16.77 21.42 -11.23
C GLY A 174 16.53 20.07 -10.55
N VAL A 175 15.46 19.34 -10.90
CA VAL A 175 15.11 18.04 -10.30
C VAL A 175 16.17 16.96 -10.56
N VAL A 176 16.96 17.11 -11.63
CA VAL A 176 17.99 16.12 -12.03
C VAL A 176 19.02 15.89 -10.92
N ARG A 177 19.38 16.93 -10.16
CA ARG A 177 20.33 16.84 -9.02
C ARG A 177 19.80 16.00 -7.86
N LEU A 178 18.48 15.80 -7.79
CA LEU A 178 17.78 15.09 -6.72
C LEU A 178 17.53 13.60 -7.06
N LEU A 179 17.82 13.19 -8.30
CA LEU A 179 17.64 11.79 -8.72
C LEU A 179 18.82 10.94 -8.23
N PRO A 180 18.57 9.70 -7.79
CA PRO A 180 19.63 8.79 -7.36
C PRO A 180 20.42 8.27 -8.56
N GLU A 181 21.64 7.78 -8.32
CA GLU A 181 22.47 7.17 -9.36
C GLU A 181 21.83 5.92 -9.98
N ALA A 182 21.00 5.20 -9.21
CA ALA A 182 20.33 4.00 -9.66
C ALA A 182 18.84 4.03 -9.32
N ILE A 183 18.01 3.65 -10.29
CA ILE A 183 16.59 3.38 -10.10
C ILE A 183 16.38 1.88 -10.34
N PRO A 184 16.20 1.06 -9.28
CA PRO A 184 16.17 -0.39 -9.43
C PRO A 184 14.90 -0.88 -10.15
N GLN A 185 13.78 -0.19 -9.93
CA GLN A 185 12.48 -0.62 -10.44
C GLN A 185 12.21 -0.07 -11.86
N LYS A 186 11.91 -0.96 -12.80
CA LYS A 186 11.78 -0.67 -14.24
C LYS A 186 10.56 0.16 -14.66
N GLU A 187 9.44 0.03 -13.97
CA GLU A 187 8.26 0.91 -14.12
C GLU A 187 8.58 2.32 -13.63
N THR A 188 9.29 2.46 -12.51
CA THR A 188 9.76 3.75 -11.99
C THR A 188 10.71 4.42 -12.97
N VAL A 189 11.66 3.67 -13.56
CA VAL A 189 12.53 4.17 -14.64
C VAL A 189 11.71 4.78 -15.77
N ALA A 190 10.73 4.04 -16.30
CA ALA A 190 9.91 4.52 -17.42
C ALA A 190 9.08 5.75 -17.05
N PHE A 191 8.56 5.80 -15.82
CA PHE A 191 7.82 6.95 -15.32
C PHE A 191 8.72 8.20 -15.21
N VAL A 192 9.85 8.09 -14.52
CA VAL A 192 10.82 9.18 -14.35
C VAL A 192 11.35 9.64 -15.72
N ALA A 193 11.66 8.72 -16.63
CA ALA A 193 12.07 9.04 -17.98
C ALA A 193 11.01 9.87 -18.74
N SER A 194 9.72 9.53 -18.61
CA SER A 194 8.65 10.30 -19.24
C SER A 194 8.52 11.72 -18.67
N LEU A 195 8.72 11.89 -17.35
CA LEU A 195 8.72 13.20 -16.71
C LEU A 195 9.94 14.03 -17.10
N LEU A 196 11.12 13.42 -17.21
CA LEU A 196 12.32 14.08 -17.72
C LEU A 196 12.09 14.59 -19.15
N MET A 197 11.50 13.80 -20.03
CA MET A 197 11.17 14.25 -21.40
C MET A 197 10.19 15.42 -21.42
N LYS A 198 9.31 15.53 -20.43
CA LYS A 198 8.30 16.58 -20.33
C LYS A 198 8.83 17.87 -19.69
N HIS A 199 9.73 17.76 -18.72
CA HIS A 199 10.15 18.88 -17.86
C HIS A 199 11.63 19.27 -17.99
N THR A 200 12.43 18.56 -18.80
CA THR A 200 13.88 18.82 -18.94
C THR A 200 14.33 18.75 -20.40
N GLU A 201 15.44 19.43 -20.72
CA GLU A 201 16.03 19.44 -22.06
C GLU A 201 17.02 18.27 -22.30
N ASN A 202 17.63 17.71 -21.24
CA ASN A 202 18.66 16.67 -21.33
C ASN A 202 18.20 15.28 -20.84
N SER A 203 17.08 14.78 -21.37
CA SER A 203 16.50 13.48 -20.98
C SER A 203 17.16 12.27 -21.66
N THR A 204 17.86 12.48 -22.78
CA THR A 204 18.37 11.40 -23.64
C THR A 204 19.43 10.53 -22.96
N GLU A 205 20.34 11.14 -22.22
CA GLU A 205 21.41 10.43 -21.51
C GLU A 205 20.84 9.49 -20.42
N PHE A 206 19.89 10.01 -19.64
CA PHE A 206 19.18 9.23 -18.63
C PHE A 206 18.44 8.03 -19.27
N ILE A 207 17.69 8.28 -20.33
CA ILE A 207 16.93 7.22 -21.03
C ILE A 207 17.87 6.13 -21.54
N ALA A 208 18.99 6.50 -22.16
CA ALA A 208 19.98 5.55 -22.66
C ALA A 208 20.63 4.73 -21.53
N ARG A 209 20.85 5.33 -20.36
CA ARG A 209 21.43 4.66 -19.19
C ARG A 209 20.49 3.61 -18.57
N PHE A 210 19.19 3.90 -18.49
CA PHE A 210 18.24 3.12 -17.69
C PHE A 210 17.30 2.22 -18.49
N CYS A 211 16.98 2.53 -19.76
CA CYS A 211 16.16 1.68 -20.63
C CYS A 211 17.03 0.66 -21.37
N ARG A 212 17.21 -0.54 -20.79
CA ARG A 212 18.16 -1.56 -21.28
C ARG A 212 17.52 -2.79 -21.91
N THR A 213 16.27 -3.09 -21.58
CA THR A 213 15.55 -4.27 -22.11
C THR A 213 14.42 -3.85 -23.05
N GLY A 214 13.91 -4.78 -23.86
CA GLY A 214 12.74 -4.49 -24.68
C GLY A 214 11.55 -4.09 -23.82
N THR A 215 11.36 -4.75 -22.68
CA THR A 215 10.28 -4.40 -21.75
C THR A 215 10.42 -2.97 -21.19
N ASP A 216 11.64 -2.51 -20.90
CA ASP A 216 11.87 -1.13 -20.44
C ASP A 216 11.49 -0.11 -21.53
N ILE A 217 11.89 -0.37 -22.77
CA ILE A 217 11.57 0.49 -23.92
C ILE A 217 10.07 0.51 -24.20
N LEU A 218 9.39 -0.63 -24.10
CA LEU A 218 7.94 -0.71 -24.20
C LEU A 218 7.26 0.12 -23.11
N ARG A 219 7.74 0.02 -21.85
CA ARG A 219 7.20 0.82 -20.75
C ARG A 219 7.40 2.31 -20.96
N LEU A 220 8.52 2.74 -21.51
CA LEU A 220 8.73 4.15 -21.86
C LEU A 220 7.69 4.62 -22.88
N ALA A 221 7.48 3.86 -23.96
CA ALA A 221 6.45 4.20 -24.95
C ALA A 221 5.03 4.23 -24.37
N VAL A 222 4.75 3.33 -23.41
CA VAL A 222 3.50 3.29 -22.66
C VAL A 222 3.36 4.52 -21.75
N ALA A 223 4.43 4.91 -21.04
CA ALA A 223 4.47 6.09 -20.18
C ALA A 223 4.18 7.37 -20.97
N LEU A 224 4.81 7.51 -22.14
CA LEU A 224 4.60 8.64 -23.05
C LEU A 224 3.17 8.70 -23.62
N SER A 225 2.39 7.63 -23.49
CA SER A 225 1.00 7.55 -23.93
C SER A 225 0.02 7.43 -22.75
N ASP A 226 0.43 7.79 -21.53
CA ASP A 226 -0.37 7.77 -20.30
C ASP A 226 -1.01 6.40 -19.99
N GLY A 227 -0.33 5.31 -20.36
CA GLY A 227 -0.82 3.95 -20.17
C GLY A 227 -0.33 3.29 -18.87
N ASP A 228 -0.78 2.04 -18.66
CA ASP A 228 -0.42 1.24 -17.49
C ASP A 228 1.01 0.68 -17.60
N LEU A 229 1.94 1.28 -16.84
CA LEU A 229 3.36 0.89 -16.80
C LEU A 229 3.61 -0.55 -16.35
N SER A 230 2.65 -1.18 -15.65
CA SER A 230 2.74 -2.59 -15.30
C SER A 230 2.52 -3.52 -16.49
N LEU A 231 2.06 -2.96 -17.62
CA LEU A 231 1.65 -3.67 -18.83
C LEU A 231 0.50 -4.66 -18.56
N ALA A 232 -0.28 -4.48 -17.49
CA ALA A 232 -1.41 -5.35 -17.20
C ALA A 232 -2.59 -5.08 -18.13
N THR A 233 -2.86 -3.81 -18.44
CA THR A 233 -3.83 -3.42 -19.47
C THR A 233 -3.14 -3.15 -20.82
N ALA A 234 -3.93 -3.10 -21.90
CA ALA A 234 -3.44 -2.69 -23.22
C ALA A 234 -3.40 -1.15 -23.29
N THR A 235 -2.40 -0.60 -23.96
CA THR A 235 -2.22 0.85 -24.10
C THR A 235 -2.61 1.28 -25.51
N ARG A 236 -3.39 2.36 -25.60
CA ARG A 236 -3.61 3.08 -26.86
C ARG A 236 -2.45 4.05 -27.06
N PHE A 237 -1.50 3.69 -27.93
CA PHE A 237 -0.35 4.56 -28.20
C PHE A 237 -0.76 5.83 -28.96
N ARG A 238 -0.24 6.97 -28.50
CA ARG A 238 -0.36 8.24 -29.24
C ARG A 238 0.55 8.25 -30.46
N SER A 239 0.42 9.32 -31.26
CA SER A 239 1.43 9.62 -32.28
C SER A 239 2.72 10.08 -31.62
N PHE A 240 3.85 9.52 -32.06
CA PHE A 240 5.19 9.92 -31.65
C PHE A 240 5.81 10.87 -32.68
N SER A 241 6.55 11.87 -32.20
CA SER A 241 7.34 12.77 -33.04
C SER A 241 8.47 12.02 -33.75
N ARG A 242 9.08 12.63 -34.77
CA ARG A 242 10.22 12.00 -35.48
C ARG A 242 11.41 11.74 -34.54
N SER A 243 11.66 12.62 -33.56
CA SER A 243 12.73 12.43 -32.58
C SER A 243 12.42 11.28 -31.62
N GLU A 244 11.17 11.19 -31.12
CA GLU A 244 10.72 10.10 -30.24
C GLU A 244 10.80 8.74 -30.93
N ARG A 245 10.36 8.65 -32.20
CA ARG A 245 10.50 7.43 -33.01
C ARG A 245 11.96 7.04 -33.17
N GLY A 246 12.80 8.02 -33.53
CA GLY A 246 14.24 7.83 -33.69
C GLY A 246 14.90 7.30 -32.43
N LEU A 247 14.55 7.84 -31.26
CA LEU A 247 15.03 7.41 -29.95
C LEU A 247 14.61 5.98 -29.62
N LEU A 248 13.31 5.67 -29.69
CA LEU A 248 12.78 4.35 -29.33
C LEU A 248 13.36 3.24 -30.24
N LEU A 249 13.46 3.51 -31.55
CA LEU A 249 14.06 2.56 -32.49
C LEU A 249 15.57 2.40 -32.27
N ALA A 250 16.30 3.47 -31.95
CA ALA A 250 17.71 3.39 -31.61
C ALA A 250 17.98 2.57 -30.34
N LEU A 251 17.12 2.68 -29.32
CA LEU A 251 17.22 1.87 -28.11
C LEU A 251 16.98 0.39 -28.42
N LEU A 252 15.97 0.08 -29.23
CA LEU A 252 15.68 -1.30 -29.65
C LEU A 252 16.82 -1.91 -30.47
N GLU A 253 17.44 -1.11 -31.33
CA GLU A 253 18.54 -1.56 -32.17
C GLU A 253 19.74 -1.99 -31.33
N ARG A 254 19.93 -1.44 -30.12
CA ARG A 254 21.02 -1.83 -29.22
C ARG A 254 20.81 -3.18 -28.52
N LEU A 255 19.61 -3.76 -28.57
CA LEU A 255 19.33 -5.03 -27.91
C LEU A 255 20.07 -6.19 -28.60
N ALA A 256 20.56 -7.15 -27.81
CA ALA A 256 21.22 -8.35 -28.33
C ALA A 256 20.24 -9.26 -29.09
N ASN A 257 19.04 -9.48 -28.54
CA ASN A 257 17.97 -10.27 -29.16
C ASN A 257 16.61 -9.56 -29.05
N PRO A 258 16.31 -8.60 -29.94
CA PRO A 258 15.05 -7.85 -29.87
C PRO A 258 13.82 -8.74 -30.06
N VAL A 259 13.92 -9.84 -30.83
CA VAL A 259 12.78 -10.73 -31.12
C VAL A 259 12.30 -11.44 -29.85
N GLU A 260 13.19 -12.07 -29.08
CA GLU A 260 12.82 -12.77 -27.83
C GLU A 260 12.20 -11.81 -26.81
N GLU A 261 12.80 -10.63 -26.63
CA GLU A 261 12.30 -9.56 -25.77
C GLU A 261 10.89 -9.09 -26.17
N MET A 262 10.65 -8.99 -27.48
CA MET A 262 9.37 -8.52 -28.02
C MET A 262 8.28 -9.60 -27.98
N LEU A 263 8.62 -10.88 -28.16
CA LEU A 263 7.65 -11.98 -28.17
C LEU A 263 6.82 -12.07 -26.89
N ARG A 264 7.43 -11.77 -25.73
CA ARG A 264 6.74 -11.72 -24.44
C ARG A 264 5.49 -10.84 -24.46
N TRP A 265 5.52 -9.76 -25.25
CA TRP A 265 4.44 -8.78 -25.37
C TRP A 265 4.04 -8.55 -26.83
N LYS A 266 4.09 -9.59 -27.66
CA LYS A 266 3.91 -9.53 -29.13
C LYS A 266 2.81 -8.58 -29.58
N GLY A 267 1.59 -8.74 -29.07
CA GLY A 267 0.46 -7.89 -29.46
C GLY A 267 0.66 -6.40 -29.17
N ARG A 268 1.30 -6.05 -28.05
CA ARG A 268 1.60 -4.65 -27.70
C ARG A 268 2.67 -4.07 -28.63
N TRP A 269 3.66 -4.87 -28.99
CA TRP A 269 4.68 -4.46 -29.95
C TRP A 269 4.11 -4.23 -31.34
N ILE A 270 3.27 -5.12 -31.86
CA ILE A 270 2.62 -4.91 -33.17
C ILE A 270 1.91 -3.54 -33.21
N ARG A 271 1.15 -3.21 -32.17
CA ARG A 271 0.47 -1.90 -32.03
C ARG A 271 1.43 -0.73 -31.92
N LEU A 272 2.53 -0.87 -31.18
CA LEU A 272 3.55 0.18 -31.10
C LEU A 272 4.25 0.37 -32.46
N GLY A 273 4.53 -0.71 -33.19
CA GLY A 273 5.15 -0.68 -34.51
C GLY A 273 4.30 0.04 -35.57
N GLU A 274 2.97 0.06 -35.42
CA GLU A 274 2.06 0.89 -36.23
C GLU A 274 2.32 2.40 -36.04
N ARG A 275 2.85 2.82 -34.88
CA ARG A 275 3.17 4.23 -34.55
C ARG A 275 4.64 4.59 -34.77
N LEU A 276 5.54 3.61 -34.68
CA LEU A 276 6.98 3.83 -34.87
C LEU A 276 7.41 3.80 -36.33
N HIS A 277 6.65 3.12 -37.20
CA HIS A 277 6.96 2.94 -38.61
C HIS A 277 8.39 2.41 -38.86
N PRO A 278 8.78 1.26 -38.26
CA PRO A 278 10.15 0.77 -38.30
C PRO A 278 10.69 0.54 -39.73
N GLY A 279 9.82 0.24 -40.69
CA GLY A 279 10.18 0.08 -42.10
C GLY A 279 10.75 1.35 -42.75
N GLU A 280 10.28 2.54 -42.35
CA GLU A 280 10.82 3.83 -42.85
C GLU A 280 12.27 4.05 -42.40
N TYR A 281 12.67 3.41 -41.30
CA TYR A 281 13.99 3.51 -40.70
C TYR A 281 14.86 2.27 -40.92
N ALA A 282 14.46 1.32 -41.78
CA ALA A 282 15.13 0.04 -41.95
C ALA A 282 16.61 0.16 -42.35
N LYS A 283 16.99 1.21 -43.10
CA LYS A 283 18.41 1.49 -43.42
C LYS A 283 19.25 1.83 -42.19
N ARG A 284 18.64 2.48 -41.18
CA ARG A 284 19.31 2.95 -39.97
C ARG A 284 19.20 1.95 -38.81
N TYR A 285 18.07 1.25 -38.73
CA TYR A 285 17.74 0.29 -37.67
C TYR A 285 17.28 -1.07 -38.26
N PRO A 286 18.16 -1.79 -38.99
CA PRO A 286 17.79 -2.98 -39.75
C PRO A 286 17.35 -4.15 -38.85
N ARG A 287 17.98 -4.36 -37.69
CA ARG A 287 17.62 -5.48 -36.80
C ARG A 287 16.23 -5.29 -36.20
N VAL A 288 15.89 -4.05 -35.84
CA VAL A 288 14.56 -3.73 -35.31
C VAL A 288 13.50 -3.86 -36.38
N ALA A 289 13.76 -3.38 -37.60
CA ALA A 289 12.83 -3.54 -38.72
C ALA A 289 12.53 -5.02 -38.99
N GLU A 290 13.56 -5.87 -38.97
CA GLU A 290 13.41 -7.32 -39.10
C GLU A 290 12.65 -7.94 -37.93
N ALA A 291 12.93 -7.54 -36.69
CA ALA A 291 12.20 -8.03 -35.52
C ALA A 291 10.68 -7.74 -35.62
N PHE A 292 10.29 -6.53 -36.02
CA PHE A 292 8.89 -6.21 -36.27
C PHE A 292 8.29 -7.01 -37.44
N ARG A 293 9.06 -7.30 -38.49
CA ARG A 293 8.63 -8.14 -39.61
C ARG A 293 8.33 -9.56 -39.14
N LEU A 294 9.21 -10.16 -38.34
CA LEU A 294 9.02 -11.51 -37.79
C LEU A 294 7.79 -11.58 -36.87
N LEU A 295 7.61 -10.58 -35.99
CA LEU A 295 6.46 -10.51 -35.10
C LEU A 295 5.12 -10.40 -35.83
N ARG A 296 5.08 -9.67 -36.97
CA ARG A 296 3.85 -9.47 -37.76
C ARG A 296 3.47 -10.70 -38.59
N ASN A 297 4.44 -11.52 -38.97
CA ASN A 297 4.24 -12.70 -39.81
C ASN A 297 4.18 -14.02 -39.03
N ASP A 298 4.05 -13.95 -37.69
CA ASP A 298 3.87 -15.12 -36.82
C ASP A 298 4.92 -16.23 -36.97
N VAL A 299 6.17 -15.83 -37.28
CA VAL A 299 7.28 -16.78 -37.44
C VAL A 299 7.59 -17.44 -36.08
N PRO A 300 7.56 -18.79 -35.96
CA PRO A 300 7.88 -19.47 -34.71
C PRO A 300 9.34 -19.27 -34.29
N VAL A 301 9.57 -18.96 -33.01
CA VAL A 301 10.92 -18.79 -32.44
C VAL A 301 11.00 -19.56 -31.12
N PRO A 302 12.01 -20.41 -30.90
CA PRO A 302 12.21 -21.07 -29.61
C PRO A 302 12.55 -20.04 -28.53
N THR A 303 11.86 -20.12 -27.39
CA THR A 303 12.07 -19.20 -26.25
C THR A 303 12.62 -19.95 -25.05
N PHE A 304 13.32 -19.23 -24.16
CA PHE A 304 13.77 -19.78 -22.88
C PHE A 304 12.65 -20.52 -22.11
N ASN A 305 11.49 -19.88 -21.93
CA ASN A 305 10.37 -20.48 -21.21
C ASN A 305 9.87 -21.75 -21.90
N SER A 306 9.81 -21.76 -23.24
CA SER A 306 9.39 -22.98 -23.95
C SER A 306 10.34 -24.16 -23.76
N GLN A 307 11.63 -23.92 -23.54
CA GLN A 307 12.62 -24.97 -23.27
C GLN A 307 12.47 -25.48 -21.83
N VAL A 308 12.38 -24.56 -20.85
CA VAL A 308 12.16 -24.93 -19.43
C VAL A 308 10.88 -25.74 -19.26
N GLU A 309 9.75 -25.27 -19.79
CA GLU A 309 8.47 -25.98 -19.64
C GLU A 309 8.48 -27.36 -20.30
N LYS A 310 9.20 -27.55 -21.42
CA LYS A 310 9.38 -28.87 -22.03
C LYS A 310 10.12 -29.83 -21.09
N ALA A 311 11.20 -29.38 -20.44
CA ALA A 311 11.94 -30.19 -19.47
C ALA A 311 11.09 -30.52 -18.24
N LEU A 312 10.34 -29.54 -17.71
CA LEU A 312 9.46 -29.76 -16.55
C LEU A 312 8.32 -30.75 -16.85
N VAL A 313 7.71 -30.70 -18.03
CA VAL A 313 6.68 -31.67 -18.46
C VAL A 313 7.29 -33.06 -18.61
N ALA A 314 8.53 -33.17 -19.07
CA ALA A 314 9.28 -34.42 -19.15
C ALA A 314 9.80 -34.92 -17.79
N LEU A 315 9.55 -34.19 -16.69
CA LEU A 315 10.09 -34.44 -15.35
C LEU A 315 11.62 -34.47 -15.29
N ASP A 316 12.29 -33.84 -16.26
CA ASP A 316 13.75 -33.74 -16.32
C ASP A 316 14.22 -32.52 -15.54
N VAL A 317 14.39 -32.70 -14.22
CA VAL A 317 14.85 -31.64 -13.32
C VAL A 317 16.24 -31.15 -13.71
N ILE A 318 17.13 -32.03 -14.19
CA ILE A 318 18.51 -31.67 -14.53
C ILE A 318 18.54 -30.75 -15.76
N GLU A 319 17.80 -31.08 -16.80
CA GLU A 319 17.70 -30.22 -17.99
C GLU A 319 17.00 -28.89 -17.69
N ALA A 320 15.94 -28.91 -16.87
CA ALA A 320 15.31 -27.67 -16.40
C ALA A 320 16.30 -26.80 -15.62
N MET A 321 17.13 -27.41 -14.77
CA MET A 321 18.16 -26.72 -14.00
C MET A 321 19.24 -26.08 -14.88
N ARG A 322 19.72 -26.77 -15.92
CA ARG A 322 20.70 -26.21 -16.88
C ARG A 322 20.23 -24.91 -17.50
N SER A 323 18.94 -24.81 -17.81
CA SER A 323 18.34 -23.57 -18.29
C SER A 323 18.19 -22.54 -17.16
N LEU A 324 17.60 -22.95 -16.02
CA LEU A 324 17.22 -22.03 -14.94
C LEU A 324 18.41 -21.36 -14.24
N VAL A 325 19.59 -21.98 -14.17
CA VAL A 325 20.79 -21.36 -13.58
C VAL A 325 21.25 -20.10 -14.34
N THR A 326 20.92 -19.99 -15.63
CA THR A 326 21.20 -18.78 -16.43
C THR A 326 20.28 -17.61 -16.07
N ARG A 327 19.18 -17.87 -15.37
CA ARG A 327 18.21 -16.89 -14.86
C ARG A 327 17.94 -17.14 -13.36
N PRO A 328 18.87 -16.80 -12.45
CA PRO A 328 18.79 -17.14 -11.02
C PRO A 328 17.48 -16.73 -10.33
N GLY A 329 16.91 -15.58 -10.70
CA GLY A 329 15.62 -15.14 -10.16
C GLY A 329 14.43 -16.01 -10.59
N GLU A 330 14.49 -16.62 -11.78
CA GLU A 330 13.50 -17.60 -12.22
C GLU A 330 13.70 -18.96 -11.54
N LEU A 331 14.96 -19.38 -11.33
CA LEU A 331 15.29 -20.55 -10.52
C LEU A 331 14.73 -20.44 -9.11
N ALA A 332 15.04 -19.34 -8.41
CA ALA A 332 14.60 -19.08 -7.03
C ALA A 332 13.07 -19.22 -6.85
N ARG A 333 12.30 -18.75 -7.84
CA ARG A 333 10.82 -18.82 -7.83
C ARG A 333 10.25 -20.20 -8.14
N ARG A 334 11.05 -21.11 -8.68
CA ARG A 334 10.67 -22.49 -9.03
C ARG A 334 11.24 -23.54 -8.07
N LEU A 335 12.05 -23.16 -7.07
CA LEU A 335 12.68 -24.10 -6.13
C LEU A 335 11.70 -25.08 -5.49
N ASP A 336 10.60 -24.59 -4.93
CA ASP A 336 9.58 -25.44 -4.29
C ASP A 336 9.03 -26.50 -5.27
N PHE A 337 8.82 -26.10 -6.53
CA PHE A 337 8.33 -27.00 -7.55
C PHE A 337 9.37 -28.08 -7.87
N LEU A 338 10.61 -27.68 -8.16
CA LEU A 338 11.71 -28.58 -8.50
C LEU A 338 11.99 -29.60 -7.39
N LEU A 339 12.02 -29.16 -6.13
CA LEU A 339 12.30 -30.02 -4.97
C LEU A 339 11.20 -31.05 -4.69
N ARG A 340 10.00 -30.82 -5.22
CA ARG A 340 8.87 -31.77 -5.13
C ARG A 340 8.80 -32.75 -6.30
N LEU A 341 9.50 -32.50 -7.40
CA LEU A 341 9.43 -33.37 -8.57
C LEU A 341 10.19 -34.68 -8.36
N ASP A 342 11.42 -34.60 -7.86
CA ASP A 342 12.27 -35.77 -7.65
C ASP A 342 13.22 -35.58 -6.45
N VAL A 343 13.10 -36.48 -5.47
CA VAL A 343 13.93 -36.50 -4.27
C VAL A 343 15.41 -36.72 -4.61
N ALA A 344 15.72 -37.53 -5.62
CA ALA A 344 17.10 -37.84 -6.02
C ALA A 344 17.86 -36.61 -6.52
N THR A 345 17.16 -35.57 -6.97
CA THR A 345 17.76 -34.34 -7.52
C THR A 345 17.84 -33.19 -6.52
N GLN A 346 17.33 -33.36 -5.30
CA GLN A 346 17.25 -32.27 -4.31
C GLN A 346 18.62 -31.67 -3.96
N GLU A 347 19.66 -32.49 -3.80
CA GLU A 347 21.02 -32.00 -3.52
C GLU A 347 21.60 -31.20 -4.70
N SER A 348 21.37 -31.64 -5.93
CA SER A 348 21.79 -30.89 -7.11
C SER A 348 21.08 -29.54 -7.20
N VAL A 349 19.76 -29.49 -6.92
CA VAL A 349 18.99 -28.24 -6.89
C VAL A 349 19.53 -27.30 -5.82
N LEU A 350 19.84 -27.80 -4.61
CA LEU A 350 20.43 -27.01 -3.54
C LEU A 350 21.78 -26.42 -3.92
N THR A 351 22.68 -27.26 -4.44
CA THR A 351 24.04 -26.85 -4.82
C THR A 351 24.00 -25.75 -5.89
N SER A 352 23.23 -25.97 -6.97
CA SER A 352 23.08 -24.96 -8.03
C SER A 352 22.40 -23.68 -7.54
N PHE A 353 21.46 -23.76 -6.60
CA PHE A 353 20.88 -22.57 -6.01
C PHE A 353 21.88 -21.82 -5.14
N ALA A 354 22.68 -22.52 -4.33
CA ALA A 354 23.71 -21.90 -3.49
C ALA A 354 24.73 -21.12 -4.34
N GLU A 355 25.16 -21.66 -5.47
CA GLU A 355 26.10 -21.02 -6.40
C GLU A 355 25.53 -19.75 -7.06
N THR A 356 24.21 -19.72 -7.28
CA THR A 356 23.53 -18.64 -8.00
C THR A 356 22.81 -17.64 -7.09
N ALA A 357 22.65 -17.93 -5.80
CA ALA A 357 21.90 -17.13 -4.82
C ALA A 357 22.39 -15.68 -4.73
N LYS A 358 23.70 -15.45 -4.83
CA LYS A 358 24.31 -14.10 -4.83
C LYS A 358 23.79 -13.19 -5.95
N SER A 359 23.32 -13.76 -7.06
CA SER A 359 22.77 -13.05 -8.21
C SER A 359 21.25 -12.87 -8.16
N VAL A 360 20.59 -13.44 -7.13
CA VAL A 360 19.15 -13.29 -6.91
C VAL A 360 18.89 -12.02 -6.09
N SER A 361 17.94 -11.19 -6.53
CA SER A 361 17.66 -9.92 -5.85
C SER A 361 17.19 -10.12 -4.40
N THR A 362 17.48 -9.13 -3.55
CA THR A 362 17.14 -9.13 -2.11
C THR A 362 15.66 -9.42 -1.86
N PRO A 363 14.69 -8.79 -2.54
CA PRO A 363 13.27 -9.11 -2.36
C PRO A 363 12.92 -10.57 -2.62
N VAL A 364 13.57 -11.21 -3.61
CA VAL A 364 13.28 -12.60 -3.97
C VAL A 364 13.90 -13.55 -2.94
N LEU A 365 15.13 -13.29 -2.49
CA LEU A 365 15.76 -14.09 -1.44
C LEU A 365 14.95 -14.05 -0.14
N LEU A 366 14.46 -12.87 0.27
CA LEU A 366 13.61 -12.74 1.46
C LEU A 366 12.28 -13.51 1.29
N GLN A 367 11.66 -13.45 0.10
CA GLN A 367 10.44 -14.21 -0.19
C GLN A 367 10.67 -15.73 -0.15
N VAL A 368 11.79 -16.21 -0.70
CA VAL A 368 12.19 -17.62 -0.66
C VAL A 368 12.46 -18.05 0.78
N MET A 369 13.22 -17.26 1.52
CA MET A 369 13.51 -17.49 2.94
C MET A 369 12.23 -17.58 3.78
N GLY A 370 11.32 -16.61 3.62
CA GLY A 370 10.02 -16.61 4.30
C GLY A 370 9.15 -17.81 3.90
N HIS A 371 9.10 -18.16 2.61
CA HIS A 371 8.37 -19.34 2.13
C HIS A 371 8.87 -20.63 2.79
N PHE A 372 10.18 -20.87 2.77
CA PHE A 372 10.76 -22.11 3.30
C PHE A 372 10.77 -22.19 4.83
N ARG A 373 10.80 -21.06 5.56
CA ARG A 373 10.58 -21.05 7.03
C ARG A 373 9.22 -21.60 7.43
N TYR A 374 8.18 -21.21 6.71
CA TYR A 374 6.79 -21.57 7.05
C TYR A 374 6.22 -22.64 6.12
N ARG A 375 7.06 -23.32 5.33
CA ARG A 375 6.61 -24.19 4.24
C ARG A 375 5.75 -25.36 4.70
N ASN A 376 6.05 -25.92 5.87
CA ASN A 376 5.29 -27.03 6.44
C ASN A 376 4.22 -26.57 7.45
N ALA A 377 4.14 -25.27 7.76
CA ALA A 377 3.07 -24.68 8.58
C ALA A 377 1.82 -24.45 7.71
N LEU A 378 1.23 -25.54 7.23
CA LEU A 378 0.18 -25.53 6.22
C LEU A 378 -1.15 -25.06 6.82
N ALA A 379 -1.67 -23.94 6.33
CA ALA A 379 -3.09 -23.63 6.46
C ALA A 379 -3.92 -24.64 5.63
N PRO A 380 -5.16 -24.98 6.03
CA PRO A 380 -6.02 -25.93 5.31
C PRO A 380 -6.28 -25.53 3.85
N ILE A 381 -6.26 -24.21 3.58
CA ILE A 381 -6.44 -23.63 2.25
C ILE A 381 -5.21 -22.82 1.84
N ARG A 382 -4.91 -22.84 0.55
CA ARG A 382 -3.96 -21.92 -0.08
C ARG A 382 -4.73 -20.90 -0.90
N VAL A 383 -4.47 -19.62 -0.63
CA VAL A 383 -5.09 -18.52 -1.36
C VAL A 383 -4.04 -17.86 -2.25
N PHE A 384 -4.37 -17.78 -3.53
CA PHE A 384 -3.54 -17.15 -4.54
C PHE A 384 -4.14 -15.79 -4.90
N PHE A 385 -3.28 -14.78 -5.04
CA PHE A 385 -3.66 -13.44 -5.48
C PHE A 385 -2.95 -13.10 -6.80
N PRO A 386 -3.49 -13.52 -7.95
CA PRO A 386 -2.87 -13.31 -9.26
C PRO A 386 -2.56 -11.83 -9.50
N LYS A 387 -1.27 -11.51 -9.69
CA LYS A 387 -0.76 -10.12 -9.83
C LYS A 387 -1.16 -9.19 -8.66
N GLY A 388 -1.36 -9.75 -7.47
CA GLY A 388 -1.85 -9.01 -6.30
C GLY A 388 -3.31 -8.56 -6.40
N ASN A 389 -4.05 -9.04 -7.41
CA ASN A 389 -5.45 -8.67 -7.62
C ASN A 389 -6.38 -9.63 -6.87
N LEU A 390 -7.05 -9.08 -5.85
CA LEU A 390 -7.91 -9.81 -4.93
C LEU A 390 -9.24 -10.21 -5.58
N ALA A 391 -9.72 -9.47 -6.58
CA ALA A 391 -10.90 -9.87 -7.35
C ALA A 391 -10.65 -11.15 -8.18
N LYS A 392 -9.38 -11.54 -8.33
CA LYS A 392 -8.97 -12.81 -8.93
C LYS A 392 -8.48 -13.81 -7.89
N ALA A 393 -8.71 -13.55 -6.60
CA ALA A 393 -8.30 -14.45 -5.55
C ALA A 393 -8.90 -15.84 -5.79
N PHE A 394 -8.06 -16.86 -5.72
CA PHE A 394 -8.47 -18.24 -5.88
C PHE A 394 -7.95 -19.04 -4.69
N ALA A 395 -8.85 -19.77 -4.04
CA ALA A 395 -8.52 -20.63 -2.92
C ALA A 395 -8.63 -22.09 -3.35
N THR A 396 -7.68 -22.92 -2.90
CA THR A 396 -7.71 -24.37 -3.09
C THR A 396 -7.26 -25.08 -1.83
N ALA A 397 -7.68 -26.33 -1.64
CA ALA A 397 -7.20 -27.15 -0.54
C ALA A 397 -5.67 -27.28 -0.60
N ASN A 398 -5.03 -27.20 0.56
CA ASN A 398 -3.59 -27.38 0.65
C ASN A 398 -3.24 -28.86 0.63
N LYS A 399 -2.87 -29.37 -0.55
CA LYS A 399 -2.48 -30.77 -0.78
C LYS A 399 -0.99 -30.94 -1.09
N LEU A 400 -0.16 -29.94 -0.78
CA LEU A 400 1.27 -30.06 -1.03
C LEU A 400 1.91 -31.06 -0.07
N PRO A 401 2.81 -31.93 -0.55
CA PRO A 401 3.60 -32.76 0.34
C PRO A 401 4.53 -31.87 1.20
N ASN A 402 4.83 -32.36 2.39
CA ASN A 402 5.86 -31.77 3.24
C ASN A 402 7.23 -31.96 2.60
N LEU A 403 8.09 -30.96 2.78
CA LEU A 403 9.53 -31.10 2.53
C LEU A 403 10.22 -31.42 3.87
N SER A 404 11.39 -32.06 3.84
CA SER A 404 12.11 -32.32 5.09
C SER A 404 12.51 -30.99 5.76
N GLU A 405 12.44 -30.95 7.09
CA GLU A 405 12.79 -29.74 7.84
C GLU A 405 14.25 -29.34 7.62
N ALA A 406 15.15 -30.33 7.54
CA ALA A 406 16.56 -30.11 7.22
C ALA A 406 16.75 -29.46 5.83
N LEU A 407 15.99 -29.86 4.82
CA LEU A 407 16.03 -29.24 3.49
C LEU A 407 15.56 -27.78 3.53
N CYS A 408 14.46 -27.51 4.23
CA CYS A 408 13.95 -26.14 4.40
C CYS A 408 14.95 -25.25 5.13
N LEU A 409 15.56 -25.74 6.21
CA LEU A 409 16.57 -25.01 6.99
C LEU A 409 17.83 -24.71 6.16
N ARG A 410 18.31 -25.66 5.34
CA ARG A 410 19.45 -25.43 4.44
C ARG A 410 19.16 -24.34 3.41
N LEU A 411 17.95 -24.32 2.82
CA LEU A 411 17.54 -23.26 1.89
C LEU A 411 17.47 -21.89 2.56
N VAL A 412 16.90 -21.83 3.77
CA VAL A 412 16.88 -20.61 4.58
C VAL A 412 18.31 -20.12 4.83
N GLY A 413 19.22 -21.01 5.23
CA GLY A 413 20.64 -20.68 5.43
C GLY A 413 21.34 -20.18 4.17
N ILE A 414 21.06 -20.76 2.99
CA ILE A 414 21.59 -20.28 1.70
C ILE A 414 21.12 -18.84 1.43
N CYS A 415 19.83 -18.56 1.63
CA CYS A 415 19.30 -17.21 1.46
C CYS A 415 19.90 -16.22 2.45
N GLU A 416 20.00 -16.59 3.73
CA GLU A 416 20.58 -15.75 4.79
C GLU A 416 22.05 -15.43 4.51
N ALA A 417 22.86 -16.42 4.15
CA ALA A 417 24.28 -16.22 3.82
C ALA A 417 24.45 -15.26 2.63
N ALA A 418 23.66 -15.43 1.56
CA ALA A 418 23.71 -14.54 0.40
C ALA A 418 23.28 -13.11 0.73
N LEU A 419 22.31 -12.93 1.63
CA LEU A 419 21.85 -11.61 2.09
C LEU A 419 22.88 -10.94 3.00
N LEU A 420 23.46 -11.68 3.95
CA LEU A 420 24.47 -11.16 4.86
C LEU A 420 25.71 -10.68 4.10
N GLU A 421 26.22 -11.47 3.14
CA GLU A 421 27.38 -11.07 2.34
C GLU A 421 27.07 -9.83 1.49
N ARG A 422 25.86 -9.72 0.95
CA ARG A 422 25.42 -8.52 0.23
C ARG A 422 25.37 -7.29 1.12
N PHE A 423 24.76 -7.41 2.29
CA PHE A 423 24.56 -6.27 3.20
C PHE A 423 25.85 -5.81 3.86
N ARG A 424 26.84 -6.69 4.05
CA ARG A 424 28.17 -6.34 4.59
C ARG A 424 28.92 -5.32 3.73
N LEU A 425 28.59 -5.22 2.44
CA LEU A 425 29.20 -4.26 1.51
C LEU A 425 28.63 -2.83 1.62
N LEU A 426 27.57 -2.63 2.42
CA LEU A 426 26.94 -1.34 2.62
C LEU A 426 27.60 -0.58 3.79
N PRO A 427 27.43 0.76 3.89
CA PRO A 427 28.02 1.55 4.97
C PRO A 427 27.68 1.03 6.38
N SER A 428 28.58 1.17 7.35
CA SER A 428 28.28 0.74 8.73
C SER A 428 27.02 1.44 9.30
N LEU A 429 26.24 0.71 10.08
CA LEU A 429 25.12 1.23 10.89
C LEU A 429 25.54 1.56 12.33
N GLY A 430 26.81 1.32 12.68
CA GLY A 430 27.31 1.50 14.04
C GLY A 430 26.62 0.58 15.05
N LYS A 431 26.33 1.09 16.25
CA LYS A 431 25.51 0.39 17.24
C LYS A 431 24.04 0.42 16.85
N VAL A 432 23.41 -0.74 16.75
CA VAL A 432 22.06 -0.90 16.20
C VAL A 432 21.12 -1.48 17.24
N TYR A 433 20.01 -0.78 17.48
CA TYR A 433 18.86 -1.34 18.19
C TYR A 433 17.76 -1.71 17.19
N VAL A 434 17.26 -2.95 17.28
CA VAL A 434 16.12 -3.44 16.50
C VAL A 434 14.97 -3.70 17.47
N ASP A 435 13.91 -2.89 17.37
CA ASP A 435 12.71 -3.01 18.20
C ASP A 435 12.01 -4.36 17.97
N PRO A 436 11.82 -5.19 19.01
CA PRO A 436 11.11 -6.48 18.90
C PRO A 436 9.70 -6.36 18.32
N GLU A 437 9.02 -5.23 18.52
CA GLU A 437 7.66 -4.99 18.00
C GLU A 437 7.60 -4.97 16.45
N LEU A 438 8.75 -4.80 15.77
CA LEU A 438 8.84 -4.86 14.31
C LEU A 438 8.48 -6.24 13.74
N VAL A 439 8.38 -7.29 14.56
CA VAL A 439 7.89 -8.61 14.15
C VAL A 439 6.46 -8.57 13.61
N ARG A 440 5.66 -7.58 14.04
CA ARG A 440 4.26 -7.42 13.65
C ARG A 440 4.09 -6.74 12.28
N TYR A 441 5.15 -6.16 11.73
CA TYR A 441 5.10 -5.36 10.51
C TYR A 441 5.78 -6.08 9.36
N LEU A 442 5.09 -6.23 8.24
CA LEU A 442 5.61 -6.98 7.10
C LEU A 442 6.50 -6.14 6.19
N VAL A 443 7.45 -6.78 5.51
CA VAL A 443 8.31 -6.12 4.52
C VAL A 443 7.48 -5.66 3.30
N PRO A 444 7.64 -4.42 2.82
CA PRO A 444 6.83 -3.83 1.75
C PRO A 444 7.19 -4.32 0.35
N PHE A 445 7.07 -5.62 0.03
CA PHE A 445 7.48 -6.16 -1.29
C PHE A 445 6.70 -5.61 -2.51
N SER A 446 5.52 -5.00 -2.31
CA SER A 446 4.72 -4.38 -3.37
C SER A 446 3.80 -3.30 -2.81
N GLN A 447 3.78 -2.12 -3.45
CA GLN A 447 2.96 -0.97 -3.03
C GLN A 447 2.02 -0.43 -4.12
N ARG A 448 1.96 -1.07 -5.30
CA ARG A 448 1.20 -0.56 -6.45
C ARG A 448 -0.28 -0.31 -6.13
N SER A 449 -0.89 -1.20 -5.34
CA SER A 449 -2.31 -1.15 -5.00
C SER A 449 -2.56 -0.62 -3.59
N ALA A 450 -1.59 0.04 -2.97
CA ALA A 450 -1.78 0.67 -1.67
C ALA A 450 -2.71 1.88 -1.83
N SER A 451 -3.74 1.97 -0.99
CA SER A 451 -4.63 3.14 -0.96
C SER A 451 -3.90 4.36 -0.41
N LYS A 452 -4.32 5.55 -0.84
CA LYS A 452 -3.79 6.78 -0.25
C LYS A 452 -4.23 6.84 1.21
N SER A 453 -3.29 7.10 2.10
CA SER A 453 -3.53 7.15 3.54
C SER A 453 -2.53 8.08 4.18
N PHE A 454 -2.87 8.62 5.35
CA PHE A 454 -1.90 9.38 6.15
C PHE A 454 -0.75 8.49 6.65
N ARG A 455 -1.05 7.21 6.91
CA ARG A 455 -0.10 6.18 7.31
C ARG A 455 -0.33 4.93 6.47
N THR A 456 0.61 4.60 5.60
CA THR A 456 0.52 3.41 4.75
C THR A 456 1.16 2.22 5.46
N LEU A 457 0.48 1.07 5.46
CA LEU A 457 0.95 -0.19 6.03
C LEU A 457 0.92 -1.31 5.00
N VAL A 458 1.80 -2.30 5.19
CA VAL A 458 1.80 -3.52 4.37
C VAL A 458 0.66 -4.43 4.79
N ARG A 459 -0.11 -4.93 3.83
CA ARG A 459 -1.19 -5.89 4.06
C ARG A 459 -0.72 -7.10 4.87
N GLY A 460 -1.44 -7.43 5.94
CA GLY A 460 -1.13 -8.46 6.91
C GLY A 460 -0.27 -8.00 8.09
N SER A 461 0.20 -6.75 8.10
CA SER A 461 0.82 -6.16 9.29
C SER A 461 -0.22 -6.03 10.40
N ARG A 462 0.23 -6.20 11.65
CA ARG A 462 -0.59 -6.18 12.85
C ARG A 462 -0.23 -4.97 13.70
N VAL A 463 -1.22 -4.16 14.04
CA VAL A 463 -1.05 -2.95 14.85
C VAL A 463 -1.81 -3.13 16.15
N PRO A 464 -1.16 -3.01 17.33
CA PRO A 464 -1.87 -3.06 18.60
C PRO A 464 -2.96 -1.98 18.69
N LEU A 465 -4.10 -2.32 19.28
CA LEU A 465 -5.11 -1.32 19.62
C LEU A 465 -4.55 -0.35 20.68
N PRO A 466 -4.92 0.94 20.63
CA PRO A 466 -4.58 1.88 21.68
C PRO A 466 -5.03 1.37 23.06
N LYS A 467 -4.20 1.62 24.08
CA LYS A 467 -4.53 1.24 25.46
C LYS A 467 -5.85 1.89 25.90
N ALA A 468 -6.59 1.18 26.74
CA ALA A 468 -7.90 1.60 27.28
C ALA A 468 -9.01 1.80 26.22
N THR A 469 -8.84 1.32 24.98
CA THR A 469 -9.93 1.32 23.99
C THR A 469 -11.10 0.49 24.50
N ASN A 470 -12.29 1.10 24.55
CA ASN A 470 -13.53 0.44 24.96
C ASN A 470 -14.42 0.18 23.72
N VAL A 471 -14.54 1.19 22.86
CA VAL A 471 -15.33 1.15 21.63
C VAL A 471 -14.44 1.39 20.42
N LEU A 472 -14.62 0.57 19.40
CA LEU A 472 -14.13 0.84 18.05
C LEU A 472 -15.25 1.53 17.28
N ARG A 473 -14.96 2.72 16.72
CA ARG A 473 -15.89 3.43 15.84
C ARG A 473 -15.34 3.39 14.41
N PHE A 474 -15.96 2.59 13.55
CA PHE A 474 -15.69 2.64 12.12
C PHE A 474 -16.46 3.80 11.49
N PHE A 475 -15.91 4.39 10.44
CA PHE A 475 -16.57 5.46 9.71
C PHE A 475 -16.32 5.39 8.21
N ILE A 476 -17.25 5.97 7.45
CA ILE A 476 -17.08 6.29 6.03
C ILE A 476 -17.64 7.69 5.76
N TRP A 477 -17.00 8.40 4.84
CA TRP A 477 -17.48 9.61 4.18
C TRP A 477 -17.49 9.38 2.68
N TRP A 478 -18.54 9.82 2.01
CA TRP A 478 -18.56 9.88 0.54
C TRP A 478 -19.42 11.03 0.05
N LYS A 479 -19.24 11.38 -1.22
CA LYS A 479 -20.10 12.30 -1.97
C LYS A 479 -20.55 11.65 -3.27
N ASN A 480 -21.77 11.97 -3.69
CA ASN A 480 -22.32 11.48 -4.97
C ASN A 480 -21.32 11.66 -6.11
N GLY A 481 -21.21 10.63 -6.95
CA GLY A 481 -20.52 10.71 -8.22
C GLY A 481 -21.33 11.50 -9.25
N ARG A 482 -21.38 11.00 -10.49
CA ARG A 482 -22.26 11.56 -11.53
C ARG A 482 -23.75 11.36 -11.22
N GLU A 483 -24.05 10.34 -10.44
CA GLU A 483 -25.39 9.92 -10.05
C GLU A 483 -25.45 9.77 -8.53
N GLN A 484 -26.66 9.63 -7.99
CA GLN A 484 -26.88 9.28 -6.60
C GLN A 484 -26.04 8.04 -6.24
N THR A 485 -25.27 8.14 -5.16
CA THR A 485 -24.33 7.10 -4.76
C THR A 485 -24.61 6.68 -3.34
N ASP A 486 -24.74 5.38 -3.16
CA ASP A 486 -25.03 4.68 -1.91
C ASP A 486 -23.86 3.76 -1.57
N ILE A 487 -23.17 4.05 -0.47
CA ILE A 487 -22.02 3.28 0.00
C ILE A 487 -22.29 2.75 1.40
N ASP A 488 -22.43 1.43 1.51
CA ASP A 488 -22.68 0.75 2.77
C ASP A 488 -21.41 0.62 3.62
N LEU A 489 -21.50 0.98 4.90
CA LEU A 489 -20.56 0.54 5.93
C LEU A 489 -21.06 -0.76 6.61
N SER A 490 -20.17 -1.70 6.86
CA SER A 490 -20.51 -2.96 7.55
C SER A 490 -19.39 -3.47 8.44
N ALA A 491 -19.76 -4.12 9.55
CA ALA A 491 -18.88 -4.83 10.46
C ALA A 491 -19.35 -6.28 10.62
N THR A 492 -18.66 -7.22 9.96
CA THR A 492 -19.01 -8.66 10.01
C THR A 492 -18.22 -9.36 11.10
N MET A 493 -18.89 -10.13 11.94
CA MET A 493 -18.30 -10.78 13.12
C MET A 493 -18.15 -12.28 12.90
N PHE A 494 -16.96 -12.80 13.24
CA PHE A 494 -16.63 -14.22 13.16
C PHE A 494 -16.02 -14.70 14.49
N ASP A 495 -16.18 -15.99 14.80
CA ASP A 495 -15.50 -16.62 15.93
C ASP A 495 -14.09 -17.12 15.58
N ALA A 496 -13.46 -17.84 16.51
CA ALA A 496 -12.11 -18.37 16.35
C ALA A 496 -11.97 -19.45 15.27
N ASN A 497 -13.08 -20.08 14.85
CA ASN A 497 -13.10 -21.07 13.77
C ASN A 497 -13.44 -20.43 12.42
N PHE A 498 -13.53 -19.10 12.37
CA PHE A 498 -13.98 -18.34 11.21
C PHE A 498 -15.44 -18.59 10.83
N ASP A 499 -16.25 -19.07 11.78
CA ASP A 499 -17.68 -19.21 11.60
C ASP A 499 -18.38 -17.86 11.81
N TYR A 500 -19.35 -17.57 10.96
CA TYR A 500 -20.12 -16.32 11.01
C TYR A 500 -20.96 -16.25 12.30
N LYS A 501 -20.92 -15.10 12.98
CA LYS A 501 -21.65 -14.85 14.23
C LYS A 501 -22.79 -13.84 14.06
N ASP A 502 -22.48 -12.66 13.56
CA ASP A 502 -23.43 -11.58 13.33
C ASP A 502 -22.84 -10.54 12.35
N ILE A 503 -23.63 -9.56 11.96
CA ILE A 503 -23.19 -8.40 11.18
C ILE A 503 -23.90 -7.13 11.63
N ILE A 504 -23.18 -6.02 11.70
CA ILE A 504 -23.77 -4.68 11.81
C ILE A 504 -23.70 -3.99 10.45
N SER A 505 -24.83 -3.60 9.90
CA SER A 505 -24.96 -2.83 8.65
C SER A 505 -26.35 -2.18 8.54
N PHE A 506 -26.64 -1.52 7.42
CA PHE A 506 -27.94 -0.89 7.14
C PHE A 506 -29.18 -1.76 7.42
N TYR A 507 -29.13 -3.08 7.17
CA TYR A 507 -30.25 -4.01 7.42
C TYR A 507 -30.22 -4.70 8.79
N ASN A 508 -29.16 -4.49 9.59
CA ASN A 508 -29.06 -4.94 10.97
C ASN A 508 -28.36 -3.88 11.83
N LEU A 509 -29.13 -2.84 12.20
CA LEU A 509 -28.58 -1.63 12.81
C LEU A 509 -28.04 -1.84 14.24
N LYS A 510 -28.34 -2.94 14.92
CA LYS A 510 -27.75 -3.26 16.23
C LYS A 510 -27.84 -4.73 16.61
N GLY A 511 -26.76 -5.23 17.21
CA GLY A 511 -26.59 -6.63 17.60
C GLY A 511 -25.21 -6.87 18.21
N TYR A 512 -25.04 -7.93 19.00
CA TYR A 512 -23.73 -8.42 19.46
C TYR A 512 -22.77 -7.36 20.06
N GLY A 513 -23.29 -6.29 20.64
CA GLY A 513 -22.47 -5.20 21.20
C GLY A 513 -22.05 -4.11 20.22
N GLY A 514 -22.58 -4.11 18.99
CA GLY A 514 -22.41 -3.02 18.04
C GLY A 514 -23.71 -2.36 17.58
N CYS A 515 -23.59 -1.15 17.02
CA CYS A 515 -24.69 -0.38 16.46
C CYS A 515 -24.25 0.50 15.27
N HIS A 516 -25.12 0.64 14.28
CA HIS A 516 -24.95 1.43 13.07
C HIS A 516 -25.65 2.78 13.20
N SER A 517 -25.09 3.84 12.63
CA SER A 517 -25.65 5.20 12.71
C SER A 517 -26.84 5.47 11.80
N GLY A 518 -27.48 4.42 11.28
CA GLY A 518 -28.46 4.49 10.19
C GLY A 518 -27.81 4.55 8.81
N ASP A 519 -28.63 4.44 7.79
CA ASP A 519 -28.29 4.32 6.37
C ASP A 519 -28.58 5.64 5.64
N ILE A 520 -27.70 6.05 4.72
CA ILE A 520 -27.90 7.24 3.88
C ILE A 520 -27.72 6.86 2.41
N MET A 521 -28.77 7.00 1.60
CA MET A 521 -28.69 6.65 0.17
C MET A 521 -28.29 7.80 -0.78
N ASP A 522 -28.30 9.05 -0.32
CA ASP A 522 -28.09 10.23 -1.17
C ASP A 522 -27.15 11.25 -0.50
N ALA A 523 -25.99 11.50 -1.11
CA ALA A 523 -24.91 12.30 -0.55
C ALA A 523 -24.48 13.48 -1.45
N PRO A 524 -25.39 14.39 -1.87
CA PRO A 524 -25.05 15.45 -2.82
C PRO A 524 -24.06 16.48 -2.26
N LYS A 525 -24.10 16.71 -0.93
CA LYS A 525 -23.16 17.54 -0.17
C LYS A 525 -22.18 16.69 0.67
N GLY A 526 -22.16 15.39 0.40
CA GLY A 526 -21.49 14.38 1.21
C GLY A 526 -22.32 13.87 2.38
N ALA A 527 -22.01 12.66 2.82
CA ALA A 527 -22.68 11.94 3.90
C ALA A 527 -21.68 11.13 4.74
N SER A 528 -22.11 10.68 5.92
CA SER A 528 -21.30 9.79 6.75
C SER A 528 -22.11 8.72 7.44
N GLU A 529 -21.49 7.56 7.57
CA GLU A 529 -21.97 6.47 8.39
C GLU A 529 -20.92 6.05 9.41
N PHE A 530 -21.40 5.54 10.53
CA PHE A 530 -20.59 5.08 11.65
C PHE A 530 -21.10 3.73 12.16
N ILE A 531 -20.16 2.90 12.61
CA ILE A 531 -20.46 1.70 13.39
C ILE A 531 -19.65 1.74 14.67
N ASP A 532 -20.33 1.71 15.82
CA ASP A 532 -19.71 1.50 17.12
C ASP A 532 -19.74 0.02 17.46
N VAL A 533 -18.61 -0.50 17.96
CA VAL A 533 -18.50 -1.87 18.48
C VAL A 533 -17.85 -1.82 19.86
N THR A 534 -18.59 -2.25 20.88
CA THR A 534 -18.09 -2.36 22.26
C THR A 534 -17.28 -3.64 22.43
N LEU A 535 -15.97 -3.52 22.64
CA LEU A 535 -15.03 -4.65 22.67
C LEU A 535 -15.38 -5.69 23.74
N GLN A 536 -15.78 -5.26 24.94
CA GLN A 536 -16.17 -6.19 25.99
C GLN A 536 -17.41 -7.01 25.61
N LYS A 537 -18.44 -6.37 25.05
CA LYS A 537 -19.69 -7.04 24.67
C LYS A 537 -19.47 -8.06 23.54
N VAL A 538 -18.64 -7.75 22.54
CA VAL A 538 -18.33 -8.72 21.47
C VAL A 538 -17.52 -9.92 22.00
N LYS A 539 -16.60 -9.70 22.97
CA LYS A 539 -15.86 -10.78 23.65
C LYS A 539 -16.81 -11.73 24.37
N GLU A 540 -17.80 -11.20 25.09
CA GLU A 540 -18.85 -11.99 25.77
C GLU A 540 -19.66 -12.85 24.79
N GLN A 541 -19.81 -12.41 23.53
CA GLN A 541 -20.46 -13.16 22.46
C GLN A 541 -19.54 -14.16 21.73
N LYS A 542 -18.31 -14.38 22.22
CA LYS A 542 -17.29 -15.25 21.63
C LYS A 542 -16.90 -14.85 20.19
N VAL A 543 -17.04 -13.57 19.86
CA VAL A 543 -16.50 -13.02 18.61
C VAL A 543 -14.99 -12.87 18.76
N ARG A 544 -14.24 -13.33 17.76
CA ARG A 544 -12.79 -13.12 17.67
C ARG A 544 -12.44 -12.10 16.61
N PHE A 545 -13.07 -12.15 15.45
CA PHE A 545 -12.72 -11.29 14.32
C PHE A 545 -13.87 -10.36 13.94
N ILE A 546 -13.56 -9.10 13.72
CA ILE A 546 -14.49 -8.12 13.14
C ILE A 546 -13.90 -7.64 11.82
N VAL A 547 -14.60 -7.84 10.70
CA VAL A 547 -14.17 -7.43 9.36
C VAL A 547 -14.94 -6.19 8.95
N MET A 548 -14.22 -5.06 8.80
CA MET A 548 -14.78 -3.84 8.25
C MET A 548 -14.91 -4.01 6.73
N THR A 549 -16.11 -3.81 6.20
CA THR A 549 -16.39 -3.90 4.76
C THR A 549 -17.12 -2.65 4.30
N LEU A 550 -16.73 -2.16 3.13
CA LEU A 550 -17.34 -1.03 2.44
C LEU A 550 -17.82 -1.51 1.09
N ASN A 551 -19.03 -1.15 0.71
CA ASN A 551 -19.66 -1.68 -0.50
C ASN A 551 -20.43 -0.58 -1.23
N SER A 552 -20.12 -0.39 -2.52
CA SER A 552 -20.88 0.49 -3.39
C SER A 552 -22.16 -0.21 -3.83
N PHE A 553 -23.24 0.02 -3.09
CA PHE A 553 -24.54 -0.61 -3.33
C PHE A 553 -25.09 -0.22 -4.70
N SER A 554 -24.93 1.05 -5.06
CA SER A 554 -25.30 1.62 -6.37
C SER A 554 -24.29 1.29 -7.50
N GLN A 555 -23.27 0.48 -7.23
CA GLN A 555 -22.34 -0.10 -8.21
C GLN A 555 -21.40 0.89 -8.93
N GLN A 556 -21.20 2.11 -8.42
CA GLN A 556 -20.14 2.98 -8.92
C GLN A 556 -18.78 2.53 -8.36
N PRO A 557 -17.72 2.44 -9.19
CA PRO A 557 -16.36 2.28 -8.67
C PRO A 557 -15.96 3.47 -7.79
N PHE A 558 -15.22 3.22 -6.71
CA PHE A 558 -14.77 4.29 -5.81
C PHE A 558 -13.92 5.36 -6.54
N SER A 559 -13.18 4.98 -7.59
CA SER A 559 -12.42 5.90 -8.44
C SER A 559 -13.27 6.94 -9.19
N GLU A 560 -14.58 6.76 -9.29
CA GLU A 560 -15.50 7.71 -9.94
C GLU A 560 -16.13 8.70 -8.95
N LEU A 561 -15.92 8.50 -7.66
CA LEU A 561 -16.44 9.37 -6.62
C LEU A 561 -15.51 10.56 -6.40
N PRO A 562 -16.04 11.78 -6.29
CA PRO A 562 -15.22 12.97 -6.04
C PRO A 562 -14.55 12.92 -4.66
N GLU A 563 -15.24 12.34 -3.67
CA GLU A 563 -14.73 12.13 -2.32
C GLU A 563 -15.24 10.79 -1.81
N CYS A 564 -14.34 9.94 -1.33
CA CYS A 564 -14.69 8.71 -0.63
C CYS A 564 -13.52 8.29 0.26
N PHE A 565 -13.72 8.30 1.57
CA PHE A 565 -12.70 7.88 2.53
C PHE A 565 -13.33 7.17 3.72
N ALA A 566 -12.57 6.30 4.36
CA ALA A 566 -13.03 5.53 5.49
C ALA A 566 -11.91 5.31 6.49
N GLY A 567 -12.27 4.87 7.69
CA GLY A 567 -11.28 4.64 8.73
C GLY A 567 -11.90 4.17 10.04
N TRP A 568 -11.12 4.31 11.10
CA TRP A 568 -11.53 3.89 12.42
C TRP A 568 -10.98 4.81 13.52
N MET A 569 -11.74 4.90 14.60
CA MET A 569 -11.39 5.60 15.83
C MET A 569 -11.35 4.62 16.99
N ALA A 570 -10.44 4.88 17.93
CA ALA A 570 -10.40 4.20 19.22
C ALA A 570 -11.02 5.11 20.27
N ARG A 571 -12.11 4.68 20.90
CA ARG A 571 -12.85 5.47 21.90
C ARG A 571 -12.80 4.80 23.27
N GLN A 572 -12.51 5.57 24.30
CA GLN A 572 -12.59 5.22 25.72
C GLN A 572 -13.99 5.54 26.24
N LYS A 573 -14.49 6.75 25.92
CA LYS A 573 -15.80 7.27 26.35
C LYS A 573 -16.63 7.70 25.13
N PRO A 574 -17.33 6.77 24.45
CA PRO A 574 -17.98 7.00 23.16
C PRO A 574 -19.10 8.07 23.18
N GLU A 575 -19.65 8.37 24.36
CA GLU A 575 -20.67 9.41 24.57
C GLU A 575 -20.09 10.83 24.70
N SER A 576 -18.79 10.95 24.99
CA SER A 576 -18.10 12.25 25.12
C SER A 576 -17.46 12.69 23.81
N GLY A 577 -17.33 13.99 23.58
CA GLY A 577 -16.86 14.57 22.32
C GLY A 577 -17.84 14.36 21.16
N GLU A 578 -17.40 14.74 19.97
CA GLU A 578 -18.24 14.66 18.77
C GLU A 578 -18.40 13.21 18.26
N ILE A 579 -19.39 13.01 17.38
CA ILE A 579 -19.60 11.73 16.70
C ILE A 579 -18.35 11.39 15.88
N TYR A 580 -17.93 12.32 15.03
CA TYR A 580 -16.62 12.29 14.41
C TYR A 580 -15.66 13.08 15.29
N GLU A 581 -14.73 12.39 15.96
CA GLU A 581 -13.76 13.04 16.85
C GLU A 581 -12.35 12.90 16.24
N PRO A 582 -11.85 13.94 15.55
CA PRO A 582 -10.57 13.91 14.84
C PRO A 582 -9.41 13.43 15.70
N ARG A 583 -9.37 13.86 16.97
CA ARG A 583 -8.34 13.48 17.93
C ARG A 583 -8.25 11.97 18.14
N THR A 584 -9.33 11.23 17.95
CA THR A 584 -9.40 9.78 18.19
C THR A 584 -9.18 8.93 16.94
N VAL A 585 -9.08 9.56 15.76
CA VAL A 585 -8.83 8.89 14.47
C VAL A 585 -7.45 8.23 14.47
N GLN A 586 -7.45 6.90 14.35
CA GLN A 586 -6.21 6.13 14.30
C GLN A 586 -5.66 6.09 12.87
N ASP A 587 -6.51 5.65 11.92
CA ASP A 587 -6.19 5.58 10.50
C ASP A 587 -7.37 6.03 9.64
N ARG A 588 -7.03 6.70 8.53
CA ARG A 588 -7.93 7.10 7.44
C ARG A 588 -7.30 6.68 6.10
N LEU A 589 -8.11 6.11 5.22
CA LEU A 589 -7.75 5.75 3.86
C LEU A 589 -8.72 6.36 2.84
N ASP A 590 -8.19 6.84 1.72
CA ASP A 590 -8.98 7.28 0.58
C ASP A 590 -9.25 6.12 -0.37
N LEU A 591 -10.52 5.93 -0.70
CA LEU A 591 -11.00 4.91 -1.61
C LEU A 591 -10.96 5.47 -3.03
N THR A 592 -9.83 5.23 -3.70
CA THR A 592 -9.56 5.77 -5.06
C THR A 592 -9.41 4.67 -6.11
N ALA A 593 -9.55 3.41 -5.71
CA ALA A 593 -9.40 2.27 -6.60
C ALA A 593 -10.64 2.08 -7.50
N ASN A 594 -10.39 1.61 -8.73
CA ASN A 594 -11.46 1.20 -9.66
C ASN A 594 -12.04 -0.16 -9.23
N THR A 595 -12.80 -0.11 -8.14
CA THR A 595 -13.36 -1.22 -7.36
C THR A 595 -14.64 -0.78 -6.67
N GLN A 596 -15.53 -1.73 -6.37
CA GLN A 596 -16.83 -1.47 -5.74
C GLN A 596 -16.91 -1.99 -4.29
N ILE A 597 -15.97 -2.83 -3.86
CA ILE A 597 -15.92 -3.35 -2.49
C ILE A 597 -14.52 -3.09 -1.93
N ALA A 598 -14.44 -2.66 -0.68
CA ALA A 598 -13.20 -2.54 0.08
C ALA A 598 -13.29 -3.25 1.44
N ILE A 599 -12.20 -3.89 1.85
CA ILE A 599 -12.00 -4.46 3.19
C ILE A 599 -10.74 -3.77 3.74
N PRO A 600 -10.90 -2.65 4.47
CA PRO A 600 -9.75 -1.87 4.93
C PRO A 600 -8.95 -2.58 6.02
N LEU A 601 -9.64 -3.20 6.97
CA LEU A 601 -9.03 -3.80 8.16
C LEU A 601 -9.86 -4.95 8.74
N ILE A 602 -9.20 -5.76 9.55
CA ILE A 602 -9.79 -6.78 10.42
C ILE A 602 -9.32 -6.49 11.84
N ILE A 603 -10.22 -6.59 12.81
CA ILE A 603 -9.88 -6.52 14.24
C ILE A 603 -9.82 -7.95 14.76
N ASP A 604 -8.67 -8.37 15.31
CA ASP A 604 -8.60 -9.53 16.20
C ASP A 604 -8.86 -9.03 17.63
N VAL A 605 -10.08 -9.27 18.10
CA VAL A 605 -10.59 -8.80 19.39
C VAL A 605 -9.86 -9.48 20.55
N VAL A 606 -9.36 -10.70 20.35
CA VAL A 606 -8.69 -11.48 21.39
C VAL A 606 -7.24 -11.03 21.54
N SER A 607 -6.52 -10.84 20.42
CA SER A 607 -5.16 -10.29 20.48
C SER A 607 -5.11 -8.77 20.66
N GLU A 608 -6.26 -8.09 20.57
CA GLU A 608 -6.39 -6.63 20.60
C GLU A 608 -5.52 -5.95 19.54
N GLU A 609 -5.65 -6.42 18.30
CA GLU A 609 -4.87 -5.94 17.16
C GLU A 609 -5.74 -5.62 15.94
N VAL A 610 -5.31 -4.64 15.16
CA VAL A 610 -5.75 -4.41 13.80
C VAL A 610 -4.85 -5.18 12.84
N ILE A 611 -5.41 -6.10 12.08
CA ILE A 611 -4.77 -6.71 10.92
C ILE A 611 -5.08 -5.82 9.71
N TRP A 612 -4.04 -5.16 9.20
CA TRP A 612 -4.17 -4.24 8.07
C TRP A 612 -4.46 -5.00 6.78
N CYS A 613 -5.57 -4.69 6.10
CA CYS A 613 -6.00 -5.41 4.91
C CYS A 613 -5.78 -4.59 3.64
N ASP A 614 -6.30 -3.35 3.63
CA ASP A 614 -6.29 -2.44 2.47
C ASP A 614 -6.63 -3.16 1.15
N MET A 615 -7.73 -3.92 1.17
CA MET A 615 -8.13 -4.81 0.08
C MET A 615 -9.29 -4.21 -0.70
N ALA A 616 -9.25 -4.32 -2.04
CA ALA A 616 -10.30 -3.80 -2.91
C ALA A 616 -10.67 -4.79 -4.05
N LEU A 617 -11.96 -4.91 -4.38
CA LEU A 617 -12.49 -5.86 -5.36
C LEU A 617 -13.26 -5.15 -6.49
N LYS A 618 -12.95 -5.48 -7.76
CA LYS A 618 -13.51 -4.83 -8.96
C LYS A 618 -15.03 -4.95 -9.06
N ARG A 619 -15.54 -6.17 -8.93
CA ARG A 619 -16.96 -6.50 -8.92
C ARG A 619 -17.13 -7.86 -8.25
N ASN A 620 -18.30 -8.07 -7.70
CA ASN A 620 -18.76 -9.30 -7.06
C ASN A 620 -18.42 -10.58 -7.85
N PRO A 621 -17.86 -11.64 -7.22
CA PRO A 621 -17.72 -12.94 -7.86
C PRO A 621 -19.06 -13.60 -8.20
N ARG A 622 -20.16 -13.33 -7.46
CA ARG A 622 -21.51 -13.89 -7.69
C ARG A 622 -22.65 -13.00 -7.14
N TRP A 623 -23.31 -12.24 -8.01
CA TRP A 623 -24.72 -11.74 -8.01
C TRP A 623 -25.36 -11.02 -6.79
N SER A 624 -24.79 -10.97 -5.58
CA SER A 624 -25.38 -10.23 -4.44
C SER A 624 -24.62 -8.96 -4.02
N ASN A 625 -25.29 -7.80 -4.09
CA ASN A 625 -24.70 -6.47 -3.82
C ASN A 625 -24.64 -6.09 -2.33
N HIS A 626 -24.69 -7.04 -1.39
CA HIS A 626 -24.57 -6.76 0.05
C HIS A 626 -23.72 -7.84 0.73
N VAL A 627 -23.15 -7.53 1.91
CA VAL A 627 -22.13 -8.38 2.57
C VAL A 627 -22.63 -9.79 2.86
N HIS A 628 -23.89 -9.98 3.27
CA HIS A 628 -24.45 -11.31 3.53
C HIS A 628 -24.32 -12.27 2.34
N GLY A 629 -24.56 -11.79 1.12
CA GLY A 629 -24.39 -12.59 -0.10
C GLY A 629 -22.94 -12.87 -0.50
N ASN A 630 -21.97 -12.20 0.13
CA ASN A 630 -20.53 -12.37 -0.11
C ASN A 630 -19.76 -12.89 1.13
N LEU A 631 -20.46 -13.46 2.13
CA LEU A 631 -19.83 -13.98 3.35
C LEU A 631 -18.68 -14.95 3.06
N LYS A 632 -18.77 -15.75 2.00
CA LYS A 632 -17.69 -16.65 1.59
C LYS A 632 -16.42 -15.92 1.17
N GLY A 633 -16.54 -14.82 0.40
CA GLY A 633 -15.38 -14.02 -0.04
C GLY A 633 -14.73 -13.26 1.11
N VAL A 634 -15.55 -12.73 2.02
CA VAL A 634 -15.10 -12.07 3.26
C VAL A 634 -14.37 -13.07 4.17
N ASN A 635 -14.94 -14.25 4.38
CA ASN A 635 -14.32 -15.31 5.20
C ASN A 635 -12.99 -15.80 4.59
N LEU A 636 -12.94 -16.05 3.28
CA LEU A 636 -11.69 -16.42 2.60
C LEU A 636 -10.60 -15.35 2.74
N THR A 637 -10.99 -14.07 2.66
CA THR A 637 -10.08 -12.94 2.89
C THR A 637 -9.54 -12.93 4.31
N LEU A 638 -10.45 -13.09 5.29
CA LEU A 638 -10.13 -13.15 6.70
C LEU A 638 -9.10 -14.27 6.97
N GLN A 639 -9.39 -15.51 6.55
CA GLN A 639 -8.48 -16.65 6.72
C GLN A 639 -7.12 -16.39 6.08
N ALA A 640 -7.11 -15.89 4.84
CA ALA A 640 -5.87 -15.63 4.10
C ALA A 640 -4.95 -14.61 4.77
N LEU A 641 -5.51 -13.59 5.43
CA LEU A 641 -4.75 -12.54 6.10
C LEU A 641 -4.35 -12.92 7.53
N VAL A 642 -5.22 -13.62 8.26
CA VAL A 642 -4.92 -14.09 9.62
C VAL A 642 -3.75 -15.07 9.60
N ASP A 643 -3.74 -16.00 8.62
CA ASP A 643 -2.70 -17.02 8.46
C ASP A 643 -1.50 -16.54 7.63
N LEU A 644 -1.46 -15.26 7.22
CA LEU A 644 -0.39 -14.76 6.37
C LEU A 644 0.96 -14.78 7.10
N LYS A 645 1.86 -15.65 6.64
CA LYS A 645 3.26 -15.69 7.10
C LYS A 645 4.19 -15.20 6.00
N LYS A 646 4.85 -14.07 6.26
CA LYS A 646 5.84 -13.44 5.36
C LYS A 646 6.98 -12.88 6.18
N THR A 647 8.06 -12.52 5.50
CA THR A 647 9.18 -11.81 6.10
C THR A 647 8.70 -10.51 6.76
N ASN A 648 9.07 -10.31 8.02
CA ASN A 648 8.75 -9.11 8.79
C ASN A 648 9.94 -8.15 8.86
N LEU A 649 9.69 -6.91 9.30
CA LEU A 649 10.71 -5.86 9.38
C LEU A 649 11.79 -6.20 10.40
N HIS A 650 11.45 -6.87 11.51
CA HIS A 650 12.44 -7.31 12.49
C HIS A 650 13.46 -8.28 11.88
N GLU A 651 13.01 -9.26 11.08
CA GLU A 651 13.89 -10.19 10.37
C GLU A 651 14.82 -9.46 9.39
N LEU A 652 14.28 -8.59 8.54
CA LEU A 652 15.06 -7.82 7.57
C LEU A 652 16.12 -6.95 8.26
N LEU A 653 15.70 -6.17 9.24
CA LEU A 653 16.58 -5.19 9.90
C LEU A 653 17.57 -5.89 10.83
N SER A 654 17.23 -7.06 11.36
CA SER A 654 18.17 -7.94 12.04
C SER A 654 19.28 -8.44 11.13
N LEU A 655 18.99 -8.77 9.86
CA LEU A 655 20.04 -9.16 8.90
C LEU A 655 21.00 -8.01 8.63
N HIS A 656 20.50 -6.78 8.48
CA HIS A 656 21.34 -5.59 8.36
C HIS A 656 22.16 -5.34 9.63
N ALA A 657 21.54 -5.41 10.80
CA ALA A 657 22.23 -5.22 12.07
C ALA A 657 23.36 -6.25 12.27
N VAL A 658 23.20 -7.50 11.81
CA VAL A 658 24.26 -8.52 11.87
C VAL A 658 25.34 -8.28 10.81
N ALA A 659 24.96 -7.90 9.58
CA ALA A 659 25.90 -7.80 8.47
C ALA A 659 26.79 -6.56 8.51
N ARG A 660 26.27 -5.44 9.03
CA ARG A 660 26.87 -4.10 8.92
C ARG A 660 26.70 -3.26 10.18
N GLY A 661 26.52 -3.87 11.35
CA GLY A 661 26.38 -3.16 12.62
C GLY A 661 26.72 -4.02 13.84
N GLU A 662 26.54 -3.44 15.03
CA GLU A 662 26.70 -4.10 16.33
C GLU A 662 25.38 -4.02 17.10
N LYS A 663 24.72 -5.14 17.37
CA LYS A 663 23.43 -5.13 18.10
C LYS A 663 23.60 -4.71 19.56
N VAL A 664 22.79 -3.74 19.99
CA VAL A 664 22.71 -3.30 21.40
C VAL A 664 21.34 -3.60 22.00
N ALA A 665 21.29 -3.70 23.33
CA ALA A 665 20.09 -4.12 24.07
C ALA A 665 19.03 -3.01 24.23
N SER A 666 19.41 -1.73 24.10
CA SER A 666 18.51 -0.61 24.31
C SER A 666 18.73 0.51 23.28
N PRO A 667 17.70 1.30 22.96
CA PRO A 667 17.80 2.37 21.97
C PRO A 667 18.75 3.50 22.41
N GLU A 668 18.95 3.71 23.71
CA GLU A 668 19.83 4.75 24.25
C GLU A 668 21.32 4.47 23.97
N LEU A 669 21.67 3.21 23.74
CA LEU A 669 23.03 2.77 23.40
C LEU A 669 23.28 2.73 21.90
N ALA A 670 22.26 2.98 21.08
CA ALA A 670 22.30 2.81 19.64
C ALA A 670 22.59 4.13 18.91
N GLU A 671 23.38 4.03 17.85
CA GLU A 671 23.55 5.09 16.85
C GLU A 671 22.44 5.00 15.79
N THR A 672 22.02 3.77 15.44
CA THR A 672 20.90 3.51 14.54
C THR A 672 19.77 2.81 15.29
N VAL A 673 18.59 3.45 15.34
CA VAL A 673 17.40 2.92 16.01
C VAL A 673 16.33 2.55 14.98
N PHE A 674 16.07 1.25 14.84
CA PHE A 674 14.90 0.76 14.13
C PHE A 674 13.77 0.53 15.12
N SER A 675 12.73 1.39 15.08
CA SER A 675 11.61 1.26 16.02
C SER A 675 10.25 1.57 15.41
N VAL A 676 9.20 1.01 16.01
CA VAL A 676 7.82 1.36 15.68
C VAL A 676 7.52 2.80 16.10
N LYS A 677 8.08 3.23 17.24
CA LYS A 677 7.90 4.58 17.81
C LYS A 677 8.42 5.70 16.90
N SER A 678 9.52 5.47 16.17
CA SER A 678 10.01 6.44 15.18
C SER A 678 9.12 6.51 13.92
N GLY A 679 8.12 5.64 13.79
CA GLY A 679 7.25 5.56 12.64
C GLY A 679 7.87 4.83 11.44
N LEU A 680 8.96 4.08 11.64
CA LEU A 680 9.64 3.34 10.57
C LEU A 680 8.70 2.45 9.74
N PRO A 681 7.73 1.70 10.31
CA PRO A 681 6.84 0.86 9.51
C PRO A 681 6.01 1.60 8.46
N PHE A 682 5.84 2.92 8.60
CA PHE A 682 5.07 3.76 7.68
C PHE A 682 5.94 4.40 6.59
N ARG A 683 7.27 4.25 6.67
CA ARG A 683 8.25 4.84 5.75
C ARG A 683 8.70 3.80 4.71
N HIS A 684 7.76 3.32 3.92
CA HIS A 684 7.98 2.23 2.97
C HIS A 684 9.11 2.52 1.96
N GLU A 685 9.24 3.76 1.51
CA GLU A 685 10.29 4.21 0.61
C GLU A 685 11.68 4.15 1.26
N GLU A 686 11.79 4.45 2.55
CA GLU A 686 13.04 4.34 3.32
C GLU A 686 13.44 2.87 3.44
N ILE A 687 12.48 2.00 3.80
CA ILE A 687 12.69 0.55 3.87
C ILE A 687 13.11 -0.02 2.51
N ALA A 688 12.40 0.34 1.45
CA ALA A 688 12.60 -0.24 0.13
C ALA A 688 13.85 0.28 -0.61
N SER A 689 14.27 1.52 -0.35
CA SER A 689 15.48 2.10 -0.95
C SER A 689 16.74 1.85 -0.12
N GLY A 690 16.63 1.76 1.21
CA GLY A 690 17.79 1.60 2.10
C GLY A 690 18.09 0.15 2.50
N TYR A 691 17.06 -0.71 2.58
CA TYR A 691 17.19 -2.03 3.21
C TYR A 691 16.76 -3.21 2.33
N LEU A 692 16.15 -2.95 1.16
CA LEU A 692 15.84 -3.97 0.15
C LEU A 692 16.81 -3.99 -1.04
N VAL A 693 17.98 -3.36 -0.88
CA VAL A 693 19.02 -3.20 -1.91
C VAL A 693 19.73 -4.48 -2.30
#